data_AF-A0A453LX95-F1
#
_entry.id   AF-A0A453LX95-F1
#
_cell.length_a   1.000
_cell.length_b   1.000
_cell.length_c   1.000
_cell.angle_alpha   90.00
_cell.angle_beta   90.00
_cell.angle_gamma   90.00
#
_symmetry.space_group_name_H-M   'P 1'
#
loop_
_entity.id
_entity.type
_entity.pdbx_description
1 polymer ?
#
loop_
_entity_poly.entity_id
_entity_poly.type
_entity_poly.pdbx_seq_one_letter_code
_entity_poly.pdbx_strand_id
1 'polypeptide(L)'
;YAAAGGGLREARRLFDEVPAAQRNVFTWNSLLSTYAKSGRLADARAVFAEMPERDAVSWTVMVVGLNRARRFGEAVEAFLDMVGDGLAPTQFTLTNVLSSCAAAEAGGAGRRVHSFVVKLGLGGCVPVANSVLNMYGKCGDAETARAVFEQMPARSVSSWNAMVSLDARLGRMDLALSLFESMPDRTIVSWNAVITGYNQNGFDAKALWFFSRMLRDSSSMVPDEFTITSVLSACANLRMVSIGKQVHAYILRSGMPCVGQVTNALISMYAKSGSVENARGVMDQAVVADLNVISFTALLEGYVKLGDMKRAREIFDIMSNRDVVAWTAMIVGYEQNGYNDEAMELFRSMIRSGPDPNSYTLAAVLSVCASLACLNYGKQIHCKAIRSLQEQSSSVSNAIVTMYARSGSLPLARRVFDRVRWRKETVTWTSMIVALAQHGLGGDAVGLFEEMLRVGVKPDRITYVGVLSACTHAGFVDQGRMYYQQMQDKHGIVPEMSHYACMVDLLARSGLLPEAQEFIRQMPVEPDAIAWGALLSACRVHKDADLAELAAEKLLSIDPGNSGAYSALCNVYAACGRWGDAAKAWKRRKDGGVRKETGFSWTHVRGRVHVFGADDTLHPQREAVYRMAAKMWQDIKKAGFVPDLQSVLHDVDDELKEEMLSRHSEKLAIAFGLLATPEGTTLRVMKNLRVCNDCHTAIKFISKVADREIILRDATRSNRSRRRGGSMVHTCQQHTAVFQMDRNKVAWPILVPG
;
A
#
# COMPACT_ATOMS: atom_id res chain seq x y z
N TYR A 1 13.93 -25.96 -46.14
CA TYR A 1 14.00 -25.36 -47.50
C TYR A 1 12.60 -25.42 -48.11
N ALA A 2 12.00 -24.25 -48.31
CA ALA A 2 10.69 -23.88 -48.90
C ALA A 2 9.93 -22.88 -48.01
N ALA A 3 10.64 -21.90 -47.47
CA ALA A 3 10.04 -20.65 -47.04
C ALA A 3 9.95 -19.73 -48.28
N ALA A 4 8.84 -19.00 -48.41
CA ALA A 4 8.52 -18.02 -49.45
C ALA A 4 7.94 -18.57 -50.79
N GLY A 5 6.60 -18.58 -50.88
CA GLY A 5 5.80 -18.35 -52.10
C GLY A 5 5.85 -19.38 -53.25
N GLY A 6 6.98 -20.04 -53.50
CA GLY A 6 7.21 -20.91 -54.65
C GLY A 6 6.37 -22.19 -54.62
N GLY A 7 6.41 -22.94 -53.50
CA GLY A 7 5.68 -24.21 -53.39
C GLY A 7 4.15 -24.09 -53.43
N LEU A 8 3.59 -22.93 -53.05
CA LEU A 8 2.15 -22.66 -53.14
C LEU A 8 1.71 -22.33 -54.56
N ARG A 9 2.54 -21.56 -55.30
CA ARG A 9 2.31 -21.29 -56.72
C ARG A 9 2.48 -22.56 -57.55
N GLU A 10 3.46 -23.38 -57.20
CA GLU A 10 3.69 -24.69 -57.82
C GLU A 10 2.54 -25.66 -57.54
N ALA A 11 2.03 -25.72 -56.31
CA ALA A 11 0.85 -26.53 -55.98
C ALA A 11 -0.40 -26.10 -56.77
N ARG A 12 -0.64 -24.79 -56.92
CA ARG A 12 -1.75 -24.28 -57.76
C ARG A 12 -1.51 -24.56 -59.24
N ARG A 13 -0.28 -24.39 -59.72
CA ARG A 13 0.09 -24.69 -61.12
C ARG A 13 -0.10 -26.17 -61.45
N LEU A 14 0.40 -27.08 -60.60
CA LEU A 14 0.22 -28.52 -60.76
C LEU A 14 -1.25 -28.92 -60.72
N PHE A 15 -2.05 -28.28 -59.86
CA PHE A 15 -3.50 -28.46 -59.85
C PHE A 15 -4.15 -27.96 -61.15
N ASP A 16 -3.67 -26.84 -61.68
CA ASP A 16 -4.19 -26.26 -62.92
C ASP A 16 -3.80 -27.07 -64.17
N GLU A 17 -2.65 -27.77 -64.14
CA GLU A 17 -2.18 -28.70 -65.18
C GLU A 17 -3.01 -30.00 -65.23
N VAL A 18 -3.69 -30.38 -64.15
CA VAL A 18 -4.66 -31.49 -64.18
C VAL A 18 -5.90 -31.06 -64.98
N PRO A 19 -6.27 -31.79 -66.06
CA PRO A 19 -7.45 -31.48 -66.87
C PRO A 19 -8.70 -31.33 -66.00
N ALA A 20 -9.55 -30.34 -66.26
CA ALA A 20 -10.73 -30.06 -65.44
C ALA A 20 -11.64 -31.29 -65.26
N ALA A 21 -11.76 -32.14 -66.29
CA ALA A 21 -12.52 -33.39 -66.24
C ALA A 21 -11.91 -34.49 -65.34
N GLN A 22 -10.65 -34.34 -64.93
CA GLN A 22 -9.93 -35.27 -64.06
C GLN A 22 -9.75 -34.73 -62.62
N ARG A 23 -10.17 -33.49 -62.34
CA ARG A 23 -10.12 -32.92 -60.99
C ARG A 23 -11.25 -33.52 -60.16
N ASN A 24 -10.91 -34.26 -59.11
CA ASN A 24 -11.86 -34.87 -58.20
C ASN A 24 -11.77 -34.20 -56.81
N VAL A 25 -12.70 -34.52 -55.91
CA VAL A 25 -12.75 -33.93 -54.56
C VAL A 25 -11.43 -34.10 -53.81
N PHE A 26 -10.66 -35.16 -54.08
CA PHE A 26 -9.35 -35.39 -53.47
C PHE A 26 -8.28 -34.39 -53.93
N THR A 27 -8.18 -34.09 -55.23
CA THR A 27 -7.22 -33.10 -55.73
C THR A 27 -7.56 -31.70 -55.22
N TRP A 28 -8.85 -31.37 -55.13
CA TRP A 28 -9.34 -30.13 -54.50
C TRP A 28 -9.00 -30.05 -53.01
N ASN A 29 -9.28 -31.11 -52.24
CA ASN A 29 -8.96 -31.19 -50.82
C ASN A 29 -7.46 -31.07 -50.54
N SER A 30 -6.62 -31.59 -51.44
CA SER A 30 -5.16 -31.47 -51.36
C SER A 30 -4.71 -30.01 -51.54
N LEU A 31 -5.23 -29.31 -52.55
CA LEU A 31 -4.94 -27.89 -52.77
C LEU A 31 -5.44 -27.03 -51.58
N LEU A 32 -6.66 -27.28 -51.13
CA LEU A 32 -7.28 -26.61 -49.99
C LEU A 32 -6.46 -26.79 -48.70
N SER A 33 -6.06 -28.03 -48.39
CA SER A 33 -5.21 -28.35 -47.24
C SER A 33 -3.87 -27.62 -47.31
N THR A 34 -3.30 -27.46 -48.50
CA THR A 34 -2.04 -26.76 -48.70
C THR A 34 -2.16 -25.29 -48.29
N TYR A 35 -3.17 -24.57 -48.78
CA TYR A 35 -3.39 -23.18 -48.40
C TYR A 35 -3.76 -23.00 -46.92
N ALA A 36 -4.62 -23.87 -46.38
CA ALA A 36 -5.05 -23.83 -44.99
C ALA A 36 -3.86 -24.08 -44.02
N LYS A 37 -2.99 -25.05 -44.32
CA LYS A 37 -1.79 -25.34 -43.51
C LYS A 37 -0.75 -24.23 -43.54
N SER A 38 -0.67 -23.47 -44.64
CA SER A 38 0.24 -22.32 -44.80
C SER A 38 -0.31 -21.01 -44.23
N GLY A 39 -1.47 -21.02 -43.56
CA GLY A 39 -2.07 -19.82 -42.96
C GLY A 39 -2.69 -18.83 -43.95
N ARG A 40 -2.71 -19.16 -45.26
CA ARG A 40 -3.35 -18.36 -46.32
C ARG A 40 -4.84 -18.65 -46.39
N LEU A 41 -5.56 -18.27 -45.32
CA LEU A 41 -6.99 -18.56 -45.19
C LEU A 41 -7.87 -17.92 -46.26
N ALA A 42 -7.48 -16.75 -46.79
CA ALA A 42 -8.23 -16.10 -47.87
C ALA A 42 -8.21 -16.96 -49.15
N ASP A 43 -7.04 -17.47 -49.51
CA ASP A 43 -6.89 -18.36 -50.67
C ASP A 43 -7.52 -19.74 -50.43
N ALA A 44 -7.43 -20.26 -49.21
CA ALA A 44 -8.15 -21.47 -48.83
C ALA A 44 -9.67 -21.30 -49.00
N ARG A 45 -10.25 -20.15 -48.60
CA ARG A 45 -11.67 -19.84 -48.83
C ARG A 45 -12.00 -19.71 -50.32
N ALA A 46 -11.13 -19.09 -51.11
CA ALA A 46 -11.33 -18.97 -52.56
C ALA A 46 -11.35 -20.37 -53.22
N VAL A 47 -10.39 -21.22 -52.89
CA VAL A 47 -10.36 -22.61 -53.37
C VAL A 47 -11.60 -23.37 -52.91
N PHE A 48 -12.01 -23.23 -51.64
CA PHE A 48 -13.21 -23.86 -51.11
C PHE A 48 -14.49 -23.42 -51.83
N ALA A 49 -14.57 -22.15 -52.25
CA ALA A 49 -15.68 -21.61 -53.03
C ALA A 49 -15.69 -22.14 -54.48
N GLU A 50 -14.52 -22.36 -55.09
CA GLU A 50 -14.35 -22.93 -56.44
C GLU A 50 -14.69 -24.43 -56.53
N MET A 51 -14.72 -25.15 -55.40
CA MET A 51 -15.00 -26.59 -55.40
C MET A 51 -16.42 -26.91 -55.90
N PRO A 52 -16.57 -27.74 -56.96
CA PRO A 52 -17.87 -28.15 -57.48
C PRO A 52 -18.66 -29.03 -56.50
N GLU A 53 -17.96 -29.90 -55.78
CA GLU A 53 -18.50 -30.76 -54.75
C GLU A 53 -17.63 -30.66 -53.48
N ARG A 54 -18.29 -30.64 -52.32
CA ARG A 54 -17.65 -30.57 -51.01
C ARG A 54 -18.04 -31.79 -50.22
N ASP A 55 -17.05 -32.48 -49.66
CA ASP A 55 -17.28 -33.61 -48.77
C ASP A 55 -16.94 -33.25 -47.33
N ALA A 56 -17.13 -34.20 -46.41
CA ALA A 56 -16.78 -34.02 -45.01
C ALA A 56 -15.29 -33.63 -44.80
N VAL A 57 -14.40 -34.05 -45.71
CA VAL A 57 -12.97 -33.74 -45.64
C VAL A 57 -12.72 -32.28 -46.01
N SER A 58 -13.38 -31.75 -47.04
CA SER A 58 -13.30 -30.33 -47.43
C SER A 58 -13.63 -29.40 -46.26
N TRP A 59 -14.77 -29.65 -45.62
CA TRP A 59 -15.22 -28.88 -44.46
C TRP A 59 -14.27 -29.03 -43.26
N THR A 60 -13.77 -30.24 -43.01
CA THR A 60 -12.83 -30.50 -41.91
C THR A 60 -11.52 -29.74 -42.09
N VAL A 61 -11.00 -29.65 -43.32
CA VAL A 61 -9.79 -28.85 -43.64
C VAL A 61 -10.03 -27.38 -43.32
N MET A 62 -11.21 -26.84 -43.63
CA MET A 62 -11.57 -25.46 -43.30
C MET A 62 -11.66 -25.22 -41.79
N VAL A 63 -12.34 -26.09 -41.04
CA VAL A 63 -12.44 -25.99 -39.57
C VAL A 63 -11.04 -25.99 -38.93
N VAL A 64 -10.15 -26.88 -39.36
CA VAL A 64 -8.77 -26.97 -38.84
C VAL A 64 -7.96 -25.72 -39.20
N GLY A 65 -8.07 -25.23 -40.43
CA GLY A 65 -7.41 -24.00 -40.86
C GLY A 65 -7.84 -22.78 -40.03
N LEU A 66 -9.15 -22.65 -39.78
CA LEU A 66 -9.72 -21.56 -38.99
C LEU A 66 -9.30 -21.64 -37.51
N ASN A 67 -9.25 -22.86 -36.96
CA ASN A 67 -8.78 -23.11 -35.60
C ASN A 67 -7.31 -22.69 -35.42
N ARG A 68 -6.43 -23.05 -36.37
CA ARG A 68 -5.01 -22.64 -36.35
C ARG A 68 -4.81 -21.13 -36.43
N ALA A 69 -5.70 -20.43 -37.14
CA ALA A 69 -5.70 -18.97 -37.22
C ALA A 69 -6.41 -18.27 -36.04
N ARG A 70 -6.85 -19.01 -35.01
CA ARG A 70 -7.60 -18.50 -33.85
C ARG A 70 -8.94 -17.83 -34.21
N ARG A 71 -9.52 -18.17 -35.36
CA ARG A 71 -10.86 -17.69 -35.80
C ARG A 71 -11.93 -18.69 -35.36
N PHE A 72 -12.06 -18.86 -34.04
CA PHE A 72 -12.84 -19.95 -33.45
C PHE A 72 -14.35 -19.86 -33.76
N GLY A 73 -14.93 -18.65 -33.80
CA GLY A 73 -16.33 -18.45 -34.15
C GLY A 73 -16.65 -18.92 -35.57
N GLU A 74 -15.82 -18.54 -36.53
CA GLU A 74 -15.99 -18.95 -37.94
C GLU A 74 -15.72 -20.45 -38.15
N ALA A 75 -14.87 -21.06 -37.31
CA ALA A 75 -14.70 -22.52 -37.32
C ALA A 75 -15.98 -23.25 -36.85
N VAL A 76 -16.73 -22.65 -35.92
CA VAL A 76 -18.02 -23.17 -35.47
C VAL A 76 -19.10 -22.95 -36.53
N GLU A 77 -19.11 -21.79 -37.19
CA GLU A 77 -20.03 -21.51 -38.31
C GLU A 77 -19.81 -22.49 -39.47
N ALA A 78 -18.56 -22.70 -39.90
CA ALA A 78 -18.25 -23.68 -40.96
C ALA A 78 -18.69 -25.11 -40.61
N PHE A 79 -18.68 -25.49 -39.33
CA PHE A 79 -19.22 -26.77 -38.88
C PHE A 79 -20.76 -26.80 -38.95
N LEU A 80 -21.43 -25.71 -38.58
CA LEU A 80 -22.89 -25.63 -38.68
C LEU A 80 -23.35 -25.67 -40.14
N ASP A 81 -22.62 -25.02 -41.05
CA ASP A 81 -22.88 -25.06 -42.49
C ASP A 81 -22.69 -26.48 -43.05
N MET A 82 -21.59 -27.17 -42.68
CA MET A 82 -21.36 -28.57 -43.03
C MET A 82 -22.54 -29.48 -42.64
N VAL A 83 -23.08 -29.28 -41.44
CA VAL A 83 -24.24 -30.03 -40.93
C VAL A 83 -25.52 -29.62 -41.65
N GLY A 84 -25.67 -28.34 -41.99
CA GLY A 84 -26.76 -27.80 -42.80
C GLY A 84 -26.84 -28.41 -44.20
N ASP A 85 -25.67 -28.70 -44.80
CA ASP A 85 -25.53 -29.40 -46.08
C ASP A 85 -25.80 -30.92 -45.98
N GLY A 86 -26.17 -31.42 -44.80
CA GLY A 86 -26.49 -32.83 -44.58
C GLY A 86 -25.28 -33.76 -44.48
N LEU A 87 -24.06 -33.22 -44.38
CA LEU A 87 -22.83 -34.00 -44.29
C LEU A 87 -22.53 -34.40 -42.84
N ALA A 88 -22.28 -35.69 -42.61
CA ALA A 88 -21.94 -36.21 -41.29
C ALA A 88 -20.50 -35.81 -40.88
N PRO A 89 -20.30 -35.19 -39.70
CA PRO A 89 -18.97 -34.82 -39.23
C PRO A 89 -18.15 -36.03 -38.81
N THR A 90 -16.85 -36.00 -39.08
CA THR A 90 -15.92 -37.04 -38.62
C THR A 90 -15.53 -36.82 -37.17
N GLN A 91 -14.95 -37.84 -36.52
CA GLN A 91 -14.37 -37.70 -35.18
C GLN A 91 -13.35 -36.54 -35.12
N PHE A 92 -12.54 -36.37 -36.17
CA PHE A 92 -11.54 -35.31 -36.25
C PHE A 92 -12.17 -33.91 -36.43
N THR A 93 -13.30 -33.82 -37.14
CA THR A 93 -14.09 -32.59 -37.24
C THR A 93 -14.63 -32.20 -35.87
N LEU A 94 -15.22 -33.17 -35.15
CA LEU A 94 -15.85 -32.97 -33.84
C LEU A 94 -14.84 -32.52 -32.77
N THR A 95 -13.66 -33.14 -32.69
CA THR A 95 -12.62 -32.71 -31.72
C THR A 95 -12.15 -31.29 -31.99
N ASN A 96 -11.94 -30.92 -33.25
CA ASN A 96 -11.51 -29.57 -33.63
C ASN A 96 -12.60 -28.53 -33.34
N VAL A 97 -13.86 -28.76 -33.72
CA VAL A 97 -14.93 -27.79 -33.43
C VAL A 97 -15.23 -27.68 -31.94
N LEU A 98 -15.14 -28.77 -31.16
CA LEU A 98 -15.27 -28.72 -29.70
C LEU A 98 -14.13 -27.91 -29.07
N SER A 99 -12.90 -28.03 -29.58
CA SER A 99 -11.78 -27.18 -29.13
C SER A 99 -11.99 -25.70 -29.46
N SER A 100 -12.57 -25.38 -30.62
CA SER A 100 -12.98 -24.02 -30.98
C SER A 100 -14.09 -23.50 -30.05
N CYS A 101 -15.08 -24.34 -29.73
CA CYS A 101 -16.14 -23.98 -28.78
C CYS A 101 -15.56 -23.71 -27.38
N ALA A 102 -14.58 -24.51 -26.94
CA ALA A 102 -13.89 -24.33 -25.66
C ALA A 102 -13.08 -23.02 -25.63
N ALA A 103 -12.37 -22.70 -26.72
CA ALA A 103 -11.56 -21.49 -26.83
C ALA A 103 -12.40 -20.20 -26.98
N ALA A 104 -13.58 -20.30 -27.59
CA ALA A 104 -14.54 -19.21 -27.70
C ALA A 104 -15.53 -19.13 -26.52
N GLU A 105 -15.42 -20.05 -25.54
CA GLU A 105 -16.37 -20.21 -24.42
C GLU A 105 -17.85 -20.30 -24.88
N ALA A 106 -18.07 -20.86 -26.06
CA ALA A 106 -19.36 -20.92 -26.74
C ALA A 106 -20.20 -22.12 -26.27
N GLY A 107 -20.59 -22.15 -24.99
CA GLY A 107 -21.27 -23.30 -24.37
C GLY A 107 -22.57 -23.73 -25.07
N GLY A 108 -23.31 -22.79 -25.66
CA GLY A 108 -24.51 -23.10 -26.45
C GLY A 108 -24.20 -23.86 -27.75
N ALA A 109 -23.16 -23.45 -28.48
CA ALA A 109 -22.70 -24.16 -29.67
C ALA A 109 -22.09 -25.53 -29.29
N GLY A 110 -21.29 -25.57 -28.22
CA GLY A 110 -20.69 -26.79 -27.69
C GLY A 110 -21.74 -27.84 -27.30
N ARG A 111 -22.86 -27.45 -26.68
CA ARG A 111 -23.99 -28.37 -26.39
C ARG A 111 -24.61 -28.95 -27.65
N ARG A 112 -24.79 -28.14 -28.70
CA ARG A 112 -25.31 -28.63 -30.00
C ARG A 112 -24.35 -29.63 -30.62
N VAL A 113 -23.05 -29.34 -30.64
CA VAL A 113 -22.02 -30.28 -31.10
C VAL A 113 -22.02 -31.56 -30.26
N HIS A 114 -22.15 -31.47 -28.94
CA HIS A 114 -22.26 -32.63 -28.06
C HIS A 114 -23.49 -33.49 -28.37
N SER A 115 -24.64 -32.89 -28.71
CA SER A 115 -25.81 -33.65 -29.16
C SER A 115 -25.51 -34.47 -30.43
N PHE A 116 -24.73 -33.93 -31.38
CA PHE A 116 -24.26 -34.70 -32.53
C PHE A 116 -23.32 -35.83 -32.13
N VAL A 117 -22.40 -35.62 -31.19
CA VAL A 117 -21.53 -36.68 -30.64
C VAL A 117 -22.37 -37.85 -30.10
N VAL A 118 -23.45 -37.54 -29.37
CA VAL A 118 -24.37 -38.55 -28.84
C VAL A 118 -25.15 -39.26 -29.96
N LYS A 119 -25.76 -38.50 -30.89
CA LYS A 119 -26.53 -39.07 -32.02
C LYS A 119 -25.70 -39.97 -32.93
N LEU A 120 -24.41 -39.66 -33.12
CA LEU A 120 -23.48 -40.45 -33.93
C LEU A 120 -22.87 -41.63 -33.16
N GLY A 121 -23.25 -41.85 -31.89
CA GLY A 121 -22.69 -42.93 -31.07
C GLY A 121 -21.22 -42.74 -30.70
N LEU A 122 -20.68 -41.53 -30.82
CA LEU A 122 -19.26 -41.22 -30.62
C LEU A 122 -18.91 -40.86 -29.16
N GLY A 123 -19.88 -40.90 -28.24
CA GLY A 123 -19.67 -40.60 -26.82
C GLY A 123 -18.68 -41.52 -26.12
N GLY A 124 -18.55 -42.77 -26.57
CA GLY A 124 -17.56 -43.72 -26.04
C GLY A 124 -16.14 -43.52 -26.60
N CYS A 125 -15.96 -42.69 -27.62
CA CYS A 125 -14.67 -42.44 -28.24
C CYS A 125 -13.83 -41.48 -27.39
N VAL A 126 -12.76 -41.98 -26.76
CA VAL A 126 -11.96 -41.25 -25.76
C VAL A 126 -11.47 -39.86 -26.24
N PRO A 127 -10.93 -39.68 -27.48
CA PRO A 127 -10.54 -38.35 -27.96
C PRO A 127 -11.71 -37.35 -28.07
N VAL A 128 -12.88 -37.82 -28.51
CA VAL A 128 -14.09 -36.99 -28.65
C VAL A 128 -14.63 -36.64 -27.27
N ALA A 129 -14.77 -37.62 -26.38
CA ALA A 129 -15.19 -37.42 -24.99
C ALA A 129 -14.27 -36.45 -24.23
N ASN A 130 -12.94 -36.57 -24.39
CA ASN A 130 -11.99 -35.62 -23.79
C ASN A 130 -12.16 -34.19 -24.31
N SER A 131 -12.49 -34.03 -25.59
CA SER A 131 -12.77 -32.72 -26.18
C SER A 131 -14.10 -32.14 -25.67
N VAL A 132 -15.11 -32.99 -25.42
CA VAL A 132 -16.37 -32.60 -24.76
C VAL A 132 -16.13 -32.17 -23.32
N LEU A 133 -15.34 -32.94 -22.55
CA LEU A 133 -14.95 -32.59 -21.18
C LEU A 133 -14.25 -31.23 -21.10
N ASN A 134 -13.25 -31.02 -21.97
CA ASN A 134 -12.53 -29.76 -22.03
C ASN A 134 -13.44 -28.59 -22.42
N MET A 135 -14.38 -28.80 -23.35
CA MET A 135 -15.36 -27.79 -23.77
C MET A 135 -16.25 -27.38 -22.60
N TYR A 136 -16.89 -28.32 -21.91
CA TYR A 136 -17.73 -28.00 -20.75
C TYR A 136 -16.91 -27.40 -19.60
N GLY A 137 -15.71 -27.92 -19.34
CA GLY A 137 -14.82 -27.40 -18.31
C GLY A 137 -14.30 -25.97 -18.58
N LYS A 138 -14.20 -25.55 -19.84
CA LYS A 138 -13.90 -24.16 -20.21
C LYS A 138 -15.14 -23.27 -20.18
N CYS A 139 -16.31 -23.81 -20.49
CA CYS A 139 -17.59 -23.08 -20.43
C CYS A 139 -18.21 -23.01 -19.03
N GLY A 140 -17.56 -23.57 -18.00
CA GLY A 140 -18.03 -23.53 -16.60
C GLY A 140 -19.14 -24.52 -16.25
N ASP A 141 -19.48 -25.48 -17.12
CA ASP A 141 -20.56 -26.45 -16.92
C ASP A 141 -20.01 -27.75 -16.29
N ALA A 142 -19.71 -27.67 -14.98
CA ALA A 142 -19.03 -28.73 -14.27
C ALA A 142 -19.86 -30.01 -14.13
N GLU A 143 -21.17 -29.88 -13.97
CA GLU A 143 -22.09 -31.00 -13.78
C GLU A 143 -22.18 -31.83 -15.07
N THR A 144 -22.30 -31.17 -16.24
CA THR A 144 -22.32 -31.89 -17.52
C THR A 144 -20.97 -32.51 -17.83
N ALA A 145 -19.86 -31.84 -17.52
CA ALA A 145 -18.52 -32.42 -17.65
C ALA A 145 -18.39 -33.69 -16.80
N ARG A 146 -18.86 -33.68 -15.55
CA ARG A 146 -18.84 -34.85 -14.67
C ARG A 146 -19.71 -35.98 -15.19
N ALA A 147 -20.92 -35.68 -15.66
CA ALA A 147 -21.81 -36.69 -16.25
C ALA A 147 -21.17 -37.37 -17.47
N VAL A 148 -20.53 -36.59 -18.35
CA VAL A 148 -19.77 -37.13 -19.50
C VAL A 148 -18.63 -38.02 -19.00
N PHE A 149 -17.87 -37.58 -18.00
CA PHE A 149 -16.76 -38.34 -17.43
C PHE A 149 -17.20 -39.67 -16.81
N GLU A 150 -18.32 -39.68 -16.10
CA GLU A 150 -18.90 -40.88 -15.47
C GLU A 150 -19.44 -41.88 -16.51
N GLN A 151 -19.94 -41.40 -17.64
CA GLN A 151 -20.45 -42.23 -18.73
C GLN A 151 -19.37 -42.78 -19.67
N MET A 152 -18.11 -42.31 -19.56
CA MET A 152 -17.01 -42.83 -20.38
C MET A 152 -16.72 -44.30 -20.05
N PRO A 153 -16.78 -45.22 -21.03
CA PRO A 153 -16.49 -46.64 -20.82
C PRO A 153 -15.01 -46.91 -20.54
N ALA A 154 -14.12 -46.08 -21.11
CA ALA A 154 -12.69 -46.09 -20.87
C ALA A 154 -12.20 -44.66 -20.63
N ARG A 155 -11.37 -44.47 -19.60
CA ARG A 155 -10.83 -43.16 -19.20
C ARG A 155 -9.33 -43.14 -19.39
N SER A 156 -8.82 -42.16 -20.15
CA SER A 156 -7.38 -41.92 -20.26
C SER A 156 -6.88 -41.02 -19.14
N VAL A 157 -5.57 -41.01 -18.87
CA VAL A 157 -4.95 -40.05 -17.93
C VAL A 157 -5.35 -38.60 -18.23
N SER A 158 -5.51 -38.25 -19.52
CA SER A 158 -6.00 -36.92 -19.93
C SER A 158 -7.43 -36.62 -19.47
N SER A 159 -8.33 -37.62 -19.50
CA SER A 159 -9.72 -37.46 -19.02
C SER A 159 -9.76 -37.16 -17.52
N TRP A 160 -8.95 -37.88 -16.73
CA TRP A 160 -8.79 -37.65 -15.30
C TRP A 160 -8.20 -36.28 -14.99
N ASN A 161 -7.11 -35.91 -15.67
CA ASN A 161 -6.45 -34.61 -15.49
C ASN A 161 -7.38 -33.43 -15.80
N ALA A 162 -8.26 -33.58 -16.80
CA ALA A 162 -9.26 -32.56 -17.14
C ALA A 162 -10.24 -32.34 -15.98
N MET A 163 -10.74 -33.42 -15.36
CA MET A 163 -11.65 -33.33 -14.21
C MET A 163 -10.96 -32.79 -12.96
N VAL A 164 -9.76 -33.27 -12.62
CA VAL A 164 -8.98 -32.76 -11.49
C VAL A 164 -8.73 -31.25 -11.63
N SER A 165 -8.33 -30.79 -12.82
CA SER A 165 -8.08 -29.37 -13.10
C SER A 165 -9.35 -28.53 -13.05
N LEU A 166 -10.49 -29.09 -13.47
CA LEU A 166 -11.78 -28.43 -13.43
C LEU A 166 -12.26 -28.22 -11.99
N ASP A 167 -12.27 -29.28 -11.18
CA ASP A 167 -12.68 -29.20 -9.77
C ASP A 167 -11.74 -28.28 -8.98
N ALA A 168 -10.42 -28.31 -9.27
CA ALA A 168 -9.46 -27.40 -8.65
C ALA A 168 -9.72 -25.93 -9.01
N ARG A 169 -10.03 -25.62 -10.28
CA ARG A 169 -10.35 -24.24 -10.71
C ARG A 169 -11.62 -23.71 -10.04
N LEU A 170 -12.57 -24.58 -9.75
CA LEU A 170 -13.82 -24.26 -9.05
C LEU A 170 -13.65 -24.23 -7.52
N GLY A 171 -12.44 -24.46 -7.00
CA GLY A 171 -12.16 -24.51 -5.56
C GLY A 171 -12.68 -25.78 -4.86
N ARG A 172 -13.16 -26.78 -5.61
CA ARG A 172 -13.69 -28.05 -5.09
C ARG A 172 -12.53 -29.03 -4.80
N MET A 173 -11.61 -28.63 -3.92
CA MET A 173 -10.34 -29.33 -3.72
C MET A 173 -10.47 -30.76 -3.19
N ASP A 174 -11.54 -31.07 -2.43
CA ASP A 174 -11.78 -32.43 -1.93
C ASP A 174 -12.16 -33.39 -3.07
N LEU A 175 -12.94 -32.92 -4.05
CA LEU A 175 -13.32 -33.70 -5.23
C LEU A 175 -12.12 -33.88 -6.18
N ALA A 176 -11.34 -32.82 -6.37
CA ALA A 176 -10.10 -32.90 -7.14
C ALA A 176 -9.13 -33.93 -6.53
N LEU A 177 -9.03 -33.98 -5.19
CA LEU A 177 -8.22 -34.97 -4.48
C LEU A 177 -8.79 -36.39 -4.64
N SER A 178 -10.09 -36.59 -4.43
CA SER A 178 -10.69 -37.92 -4.56
C SER A 178 -10.48 -38.49 -5.97
N LEU A 179 -10.63 -37.64 -7.01
CA LEU A 179 -10.37 -38.03 -8.39
C LEU A 179 -8.90 -38.39 -8.59
N PHE A 180 -7.98 -37.57 -8.07
CA PHE A 180 -6.54 -37.83 -8.18
C PHE A 180 -6.11 -39.13 -7.48
N GLU A 181 -6.65 -39.44 -6.29
CA GLU A 181 -6.35 -40.69 -5.59
C GLU A 181 -6.91 -41.91 -6.32
N SER A 182 -8.03 -41.76 -7.04
CA SER A 182 -8.63 -42.84 -7.83
C SER A 182 -7.95 -43.07 -9.19
N MET A 183 -6.98 -42.24 -9.59
CA MET A 183 -6.26 -42.43 -10.86
C MET A 183 -5.42 -43.71 -10.84
N PRO A 184 -5.57 -44.60 -11.84
CA PRO A 184 -4.78 -45.84 -11.91
C PRO A 184 -3.31 -45.54 -12.23
N ASP A 185 -3.07 -44.64 -13.20
CA ASP A 185 -1.75 -44.19 -13.60
C ASP A 185 -1.66 -42.66 -13.48
N ARG A 186 -0.53 -42.17 -12.96
CA ARG A 186 -0.27 -40.74 -12.78
C ARG A 186 0.92 -40.32 -13.61
N THR A 187 0.79 -39.20 -14.30
CA THR A 187 1.89 -38.58 -15.06
C THR A 187 2.27 -37.23 -14.44
N ILE A 188 3.37 -36.63 -14.90
CA ILE A 188 3.78 -35.27 -14.50
C ILE A 188 2.62 -34.26 -14.62
N VAL A 189 1.77 -34.41 -15.65
CA VAL A 189 0.59 -33.56 -15.87
C VAL A 189 -0.46 -33.74 -14.75
N SER A 190 -0.62 -34.96 -14.24
CA SER A 190 -1.53 -35.26 -13.13
C SER A 190 -1.08 -34.58 -11.84
N TRP A 191 0.22 -34.66 -11.54
CA TRP A 191 0.81 -34.00 -10.38
C TRP A 191 0.78 -32.48 -10.50
N ASN A 192 1.08 -31.94 -11.69
CA ASN A 192 0.96 -30.51 -11.98
C ASN A 192 -0.45 -29.98 -11.74
N ALA A 193 -1.50 -30.73 -12.14
CA ALA A 193 -2.89 -30.33 -11.92
C ALA A 193 -3.22 -30.16 -10.44
N VAL A 194 -2.76 -31.08 -9.59
CA VAL A 194 -3.02 -31.03 -8.14
C VAL A 194 -2.16 -29.97 -7.44
N ILE A 195 -0.85 -29.92 -7.72
CA ILE A 195 0.07 -28.96 -7.11
C ILE A 195 -0.35 -27.52 -7.44
N THR A 196 -0.61 -27.24 -8.72
CA THR A 196 -1.07 -25.92 -9.19
C THR A 196 -2.44 -25.60 -8.60
N GLY A 197 -3.35 -26.58 -8.57
CA GLY A 197 -4.70 -26.43 -8.01
C GLY A 197 -4.69 -26.00 -6.54
N TYR A 198 -3.89 -26.67 -5.70
CA TYR A 198 -3.77 -26.28 -4.29
C TYR A 198 -3.08 -24.93 -4.10
N ASN A 199 -2.04 -24.61 -4.88
CA ASN A 199 -1.37 -23.31 -4.82
C ASN A 199 -2.32 -22.15 -5.21
N GLN A 200 -3.07 -22.28 -6.30
CA GLN A 200 -4.00 -21.23 -6.76
C GLN A 200 -5.16 -20.98 -5.78
N ASN A 201 -5.53 -21.97 -4.97
CA ASN A 201 -6.56 -21.86 -3.94
C ASN A 201 -5.99 -21.52 -2.54
N GLY A 202 -4.72 -21.13 -2.43
CA GLY A 202 -4.10 -20.68 -1.18
C GLY A 202 -3.70 -21.79 -0.21
N PHE A 203 -3.76 -23.05 -0.62
CA PHE A 203 -3.33 -24.22 0.17
C PHE A 203 -1.85 -24.57 -0.12
N ASP A 204 -0.97 -23.58 -0.02
CA ASP A 204 0.45 -23.69 -0.42
C ASP A 204 1.19 -24.83 0.29
N ALA A 205 0.90 -25.08 1.58
CA ALA A 205 1.54 -26.15 2.34
C ALA A 205 1.18 -27.55 1.79
N LYS A 206 -0.07 -27.73 1.35
CA LYS A 206 -0.50 -28.98 0.68
C LYS A 206 0.16 -29.10 -0.70
N ALA A 207 0.30 -28.01 -1.44
CA ALA A 207 1.01 -28.02 -2.73
C ALA A 207 2.47 -28.51 -2.57
N LEU A 208 3.19 -28.04 -1.54
CA LEU A 208 4.54 -28.52 -1.21
C LEU A 208 4.57 -29.99 -0.73
N TRP A 209 3.52 -30.42 -0.01
CA TRP A 209 3.37 -31.82 0.37
C TRP A 209 3.18 -32.73 -0.85
N PHE A 210 2.33 -32.37 -1.81
CA PHE A 210 2.15 -33.12 -3.06
C PHE A 210 3.43 -33.15 -3.88
N PHE A 211 4.19 -32.06 -3.95
CA PHE A 211 5.51 -32.06 -4.60
C PHE A 211 6.47 -33.06 -3.94
N SER A 212 6.52 -33.05 -2.59
CA SER A 212 7.35 -33.99 -1.83
C SER A 212 6.91 -35.45 -2.05
N ARG A 213 5.60 -35.70 -2.13
CA ARG A 213 5.05 -37.03 -2.44
C ARG A 213 5.39 -37.45 -3.87
N MET A 214 5.29 -36.54 -4.84
CA MET A 214 5.64 -36.84 -6.24
C MET A 214 7.11 -37.27 -6.39
N LEU A 215 8.03 -36.64 -5.65
CA LEU A 215 9.45 -37.03 -5.63
C LEU A 215 9.72 -38.38 -4.94
N ARG A 216 8.79 -38.85 -4.09
CA ARG A 216 8.90 -40.14 -3.37
C ARG A 216 8.26 -41.30 -4.14
N ASP A 217 7.09 -41.06 -4.73
CA ASP A 217 6.26 -42.11 -5.33
C ASP A 217 6.85 -42.65 -6.65
N SER A 218 7.76 -41.93 -7.32
CA SER A 218 8.42 -42.41 -8.54
C SER A 218 9.79 -41.78 -8.76
N SER A 219 10.85 -42.61 -8.71
CA SER A 219 12.24 -42.21 -8.93
C SER A 219 12.55 -41.75 -10.36
N SER A 220 11.67 -42.02 -11.33
CA SER A 220 11.81 -41.61 -12.74
C SER A 220 11.12 -40.28 -13.08
N MET A 221 10.33 -39.70 -12.16
CA MET A 221 9.49 -38.54 -12.49
C MET A 221 10.26 -37.24 -12.26
N VAL A 222 10.61 -36.57 -13.36
CA VAL A 222 11.35 -35.30 -13.32
C VAL A 222 10.35 -34.13 -13.32
N PRO A 223 10.35 -33.27 -12.28
CA PRO A 223 9.62 -32.02 -12.28
C PRO A 223 9.95 -31.18 -13.51
N ASP A 224 8.92 -30.64 -14.15
CA ASP A 224 9.05 -29.69 -15.26
C ASP A 224 9.00 -28.23 -14.76
N GLU A 225 9.18 -27.27 -15.68
CA GLU A 225 9.11 -25.84 -15.38
C GLU A 225 7.79 -25.44 -14.71
N PHE A 226 6.66 -26.04 -15.14
CA PHE A 226 5.34 -25.79 -14.55
C PHE A 226 5.25 -26.28 -13.09
N THR A 227 5.83 -27.45 -12.80
CA THR A 227 5.90 -27.97 -11.43
C THR A 227 6.70 -27.00 -10.56
N ILE A 228 7.91 -26.65 -11.00
CA ILE A 228 8.87 -25.88 -10.21
C ILE A 228 8.37 -24.46 -9.96
N THR A 229 7.76 -23.80 -10.96
CA THR A 229 7.17 -22.46 -10.80
C THR A 229 6.05 -22.45 -9.76
N SER A 230 5.18 -23.46 -9.75
CA SER A 230 4.10 -23.61 -8.76
C SER A 230 4.64 -23.85 -7.35
N VAL A 231 5.67 -24.68 -7.22
CA VAL A 231 6.35 -24.96 -5.94
C VAL A 231 7.08 -23.73 -5.41
N LEU A 232 7.79 -22.99 -6.27
CA LEU A 232 8.45 -21.74 -5.91
C LEU A 232 7.44 -20.67 -5.48
N SER A 233 6.28 -20.60 -6.16
CA SER A 233 5.17 -19.73 -5.75
C SER A 233 4.65 -20.09 -4.35
N ALA A 234 4.43 -21.37 -4.06
CA ALA A 234 4.02 -21.83 -2.75
C ALA A 234 5.05 -21.49 -1.66
N CYS A 235 6.34 -21.70 -1.94
CA CYS A 235 7.43 -21.27 -1.06
C CYS A 235 7.43 -19.75 -0.82
N ALA A 236 7.16 -18.95 -1.86
CA ALA A 236 7.10 -17.50 -1.78
C ALA A 236 5.94 -17.02 -0.88
N ASN A 237 4.76 -17.63 -1.04
CA ASN A 237 3.55 -17.32 -0.28
C ASN A 237 3.73 -17.65 1.21
N LEU A 238 4.36 -18.80 1.49
CA LEU A 238 4.69 -19.24 2.86
C LEU A 238 5.97 -18.61 3.43
N ARG A 239 6.70 -17.82 2.62
CA ARG A 239 8.01 -17.23 2.96
C ARG A 239 9.07 -18.24 3.42
N MET A 240 9.03 -19.46 2.88
CA MET A 240 9.91 -20.56 3.26
C MET A 240 11.22 -20.54 2.46
N VAL A 241 12.14 -19.65 2.84
CA VAL A 241 13.44 -19.51 2.15
C VAL A 241 14.28 -20.79 2.14
N SER A 242 14.21 -21.60 3.20
CA SER A 242 15.00 -22.84 3.31
C SER A 242 14.60 -23.87 2.26
N ILE A 243 13.30 -24.12 2.11
CA ILE A 243 12.75 -25.00 1.07
C ILE A 243 13.01 -24.38 -0.31
N GLY A 244 12.79 -23.07 -0.47
CA GLY A 244 13.10 -22.37 -1.71
C GLY A 244 14.56 -22.55 -2.17
N LYS A 245 15.53 -22.51 -1.24
CA LYS A 245 16.95 -22.82 -1.54
C LYS A 245 17.16 -24.27 -1.95
N GLN A 246 16.47 -25.23 -1.32
CA GLN A 246 16.55 -26.64 -1.71
C GLN A 246 16.02 -26.87 -3.13
N VAL A 247 14.89 -26.23 -3.47
CA VAL A 247 14.31 -26.27 -4.81
C VAL A 247 15.25 -25.60 -5.81
N HIS A 248 15.84 -24.45 -5.49
CA HIS A 248 16.84 -23.81 -6.35
C HIS A 248 18.07 -24.69 -6.59
N ALA A 249 18.60 -25.34 -5.55
CA ALA A 249 19.70 -26.30 -5.68
C ALA A 249 19.30 -27.54 -6.51
N TYR A 250 18.04 -27.97 -6.42
CA TYR A 250 17.49 -29.03 -7.29
C TYR A 250 17.51 -28.61 -8.76
N ILE A 251 17.02 -27.40 -9.09
CA ILE A 251 17.01 -26.86 -10.45
C ILE A 251 18.43 -26.89 -11.04
N LEU A 252 19.41 -26.34 -10.32
CA LEU A 252 20.81 -26.29 -10.75
C LEU A 252 21.40 -27.69 -10.99
N ARG A 253 21.13 -28.65 -10.10
CA ARG A 253 21.63 -30.03 -10.21
C ARG A 253 20.94 -30.84 -11.30
N SER A 254 19.66 -30.54 -11.58
CA SER A 254 18.88 -31.21 -12.62
C SER A 254 19.24 -30.75 -14.05
N GLY A 255 20.01 -29.67 -14.18
CA GLY A 255 20.32 -29.06 -15.48
C GLY A 255 19.11 -28.38 -16.14
N MET A 256 18.03 -28.14 -15.39
CA MET A 256 16.85 -27.41 -15.89
C MET A 256 17.25 -25.98 -16.26
N PRO A 257 16.96 -25.50 -17.48
CA PRO A 257 17.28 -24.14 -17.87
C PRO A 257 16.60 -23.11 -16.95
N CYS A 258 17.38 -22.27 -16.27
CA CYS A 258 16.88 -21.09 -15.56
C CYS A 258 16.62 -19.94 -16.55
N VAL A 259 15.62 -20.12 -17.41
CA VAL A 259 15.21 -19.14 -18.41
C VAL A 259 13.70 -18.89 -18.24
N GLY A 260 13.23 -17.68 -18.54
CA GLY A 260 11.79 -17.40 -18.55
C GLY A 260 11.10 -17.52 -17.18
N GLN A 261 10.11 -18.41 -17.05
CA GLN A 261 9.19 -18.38 -15.90
C GLN A 261 9.86 -18.88 -14.60
N VAL A 262 10.76 -19.86 -14.69
CA VAL A 262 11.52 -20.38 -13.53
C VAL A 262 12.32 -19.27 -12.86
N THR A 263 13.05 -18.46 -13.64
CA THR A 263 13.88 -17.35 -13.13
C THR A 263 13.03 -16.29 -12.45
N ASN A 264 11.90 -15.92 -13.06
CA ASN A 264 10.95 -14.98 -12.45
C ASN A 264 10.39 -15.52 -11.12
N ALA A 265 10.06 -16.82 -11.06
CA ALA A 265 9.56 -17.47 -9.86
C ALA A 265 10.63 -17.53 -8.74
N LEU A 266 11.90 -17.79 -9.09
CA LEU A 266 13.03 -17.77 -8.14
C LEU A 266 13.23 -16.38 -7.53
N ILE A 267 13.26 -15.33 -8.35
CA ILE A 267 13.39 -13.94 -7.88
C ILE A 267 12.24 -13.59 -6.95
N SER A 268 11.00 -13.89 -7.35
CA SER A 268 9.81 -13.64 -6.52
C SER A 268 9.86 -14.40 -5.19
N MET A 269 10.26 -15.66 -5.21
CA MET A 269 10.40 -16.50 -4.02
C MET A 269 11.43 -15.93 -3.04
N TYR A 270 12.63 -15.60 -3.52
CA TYR A 270 13.68 -15.05 -2.65
C TYR A 270 13.31 -13.67 -2.11
N ALA A 271 12.75 -12.79 -2.96
CA ALA A 271 12.38 -11.45 -2.57
C ALA A 271 11.25 -11.43 -1.53
N LYS A 272 10.17 -12.20 -1.75
CA LYS A 272 9.06 -12.31 -0.79
C LYS A 272 9.45 -12.98 0.53
N SER A 273 10.48 -13.84 0.50
CA SER A 273 11.04 -14.49 1.69
C SER A 273 12.13 -13.67 2.40
N GLY A 274 12.37 -12.42 1.97
CA GLY A 274 13.35 -11.51 2.59
C GLY A 274 14.82 -11.78 2.24
N SER A 275 15.12 -12.73 1.35
CA SER A 275 16.47 -13.03 0.86
C SER A 275 16.79 -12.24 -0.41
N VAL A 276 16.73 -10.91 -0.29
CA VAL A 276 16.80 -9.99 -1.43
C VAL A 276 18.14 -10.06 -2.18
N GLU A 277 19.25 -10.37 -1.49
CA GLU A 277 20.56 -10.58 -2.12
C GLU A 277 20.60 -11.84 -3.01
N ASN A 278 19.94 -12.93 -2.61
CA ASN A 278 19.83 -14.12 -3.46
C ASN A 278 18.94 -13.84 -4.67
N ALA A 279 17.85 -13.08 -4.46
CA ALA A 279 16.99 -12.63 -5.56
C ALA A 279 17.78 -11.78 -6.56
N ARG A 280 18.63 -10.88 -6.07
CA ARG A 280 19.51 -10.06 -6.89
C ARG A 280 20.56 -10.89 -7.61
N GLY A 281 21.19 -11.86 -6.94
CA GLY A 281 22.15 -12.77 -7.59
C GLY A 281 21.54 -13.57 -8.74
N VAL A 282 20.30 -14.06 -8.58
CA VAL A 282 19.56 -14.73 -9.67
C VAL A 282 19.26 -13.76 -10.80
N MET A 283 18.90 -12.52 -10.48
CA MET A 283 18.63 -11.47 -11.47
C MET A 283 19.88 -11.06 -12.27
N ASP A 284 21.04 -10.93 -11.62
CA ASP A 284 22.29 -10.54 -12.28
C ASP A 284 22.81 -11.63 -13.24
N GLN A 285 22.41 -12.88 -13.03
CA GLN A 285 22.70 -14.01 -13.93
C GLN A 285 21.66 -14.16 -15.05
N ALA A 286 20.52 -13.47 -14.98
CA ALA A 286 19.43 -13.58 -15.94
C ALA A 286 19.65 -12.64 -17.14
N VAL A 287 19.18 -13.06 -18.32
CA VAL A 287 19.06 -12.16 -19.47
C VAL A 287 17.90 -11.20 -19.19
N VAL A 288 18.13 -9.88 -19.30
CA VAL A 288 17.12 -8.85 -18.97
C VAL A 288 15.81 -9.04 -19.74
N ALA A 289 15.86 -9.58 -20.96
CA ALA A 289 14.68 -9.88 -21.77
C ALA A 289 13.76 -10.97 -21.18
N ASP A 290 14.26 -11.82 -20.28
CA ASP A 290 13.49 -12.89 -19.64
C ASP A 290 12.78 -12.43 -18.36
N LEU A 291 13.11 -11.23 -17.86
CA LEU A 291 12.57 -10.70 -16.63
C LEU A 291 11.28 -9.91 -16.88
N ASN A 292 10.21 -10.29 -16.18
CA ASN A 292 8.95 -9.58 -16.25
C ASN A 292 8.85 -8.48 -15.17
N VAL A 293 7.89 -7.56 -15.35
CA VAL A 293 7.63 -6.48 -14.37
C VAL A 293 7.37 -7.03 -12.96
N ILE A 294 6.81 -8.24 -12.83
CA ILE A 294 6.50 -8.88 -11.55
C ILE A 294 7.77 -9.24 -10.75
N SER A 295 8.83 -9.73 -11.40
CA SER A 295 10.08 -10.07 -10.71
C SER A 295 10.84 -8.82 -10.28
N PHE A 296 10.87 -7.77 -11.12
CA PHE A 296 11.41 -6.45 -10.73
C PHE A 296 10.65 -5.84 -9.55
N THR A 297 9.31 -5.83 -9.60
CA THR A 297 8.46 -5.28 -8.51
C THR A 297 8.61 -6.08 -7.22
N ALA A 298 8.71 -7.41 -7.28
CA ALA A 298 8.96 -8.24 -6.10
C ALA A 298 10.30 -7.90 -5.42
N LEU A 299 11.37 -7.74 -6.22
CA LEU A 299 12.69 -7.36 -5.70
C LEU A 299 12.69 -5.96 -5.09
N LEU A 300 12.03 -5.02 -5.76
CA LEU A 300 11.83 -3.65 -5.32
C LEU A 300 11.10 -3.59 -3.97
N GLU A 301 9.98 -4.31 -3.83
CA GLU A 301 9.25 -4.44 -2.55
C GLU A 301 10.12 -5.07 -1.46
N GLY A 302 10.97 -6.03 -1.82
CA GLY A 302 11.94 -6.64 -0.91
C GLY A 302 12.91 -5.62 -0.32
N TYR A 303 13.53 -4.78 -1.17
CA TYR A 303 14.43 -3.71 -0.72
C TYR A 303 13.71 -2.62 0.08
N VAL A 304 12.50 -2.22 -0.35
CA VAL A 304 11.66 -1.25 0.37
C VAL A 304 11.37 -1.71 1.80
N LYS A 305 11.03 -2.99 1.99
CA LYS A 305 10.75 -3.56 3.32
C LYS A 305 11.99 -3.61 4.23
N LEU A 306 13.18 -3.72 3.65
CA LEU A 306 14.45 -3.65 4.38
C LEU A 306 14.91 -2.20 4.63
N GLY A 307 14.25 -1.21 4.04
CA GLY A 307 14.62 0.20 4.10
C GLY A 307 15.83 0.58 3.24
N ASP A 308 16.29 -0.31 2.35
CA ASP A 308 17.38 -0.01 1.41
C ASP A 308 16.83 0.70 0.16
N MET A 309 16.44 1.97 0.35
CA MET A 309 15.82 2.78 -0.70
C MET A 309 16.75 3.08 -1.87
N LYS A 310 18.08 3.00 -1.67
CA LYS A 310 19.05 3.20 -2.74
C LYS A 310 19.00 2.05 -3.74
N ARG A 311 19.09 0.82 -3.25
CA ARG A 311 18.99 -0.37 -4.12
C ARG A 311 17.60 -0.50 -4.74
N ALA A 312 16.54 -0.23 -3.98
CA ALA A 312 15.18 -0.19 -4.52
C ALA A 312 15.08 0.77 -5.73
N ARG A 313 15.73 1.93 -5.63
CA ARG A 313 15.76 2.92 -6.71
C ARG A 313 16.56 2.44 -7.93
N GLU A 314 17.70 1.81 -7.72
CA GLU A 314 18.49 1.20 -8.80
C GLU A 314 17.66 0.16 -9.58
N ILE A 315 16.91 -0.72 -8.88
CA ILE A 315 16.02 -1.69 -9.52
C ILE A 315 14.93 -0.99 -10.34
N PHE A 316 14.28 0.03 -9.77
CA PHE A 316 13.27 0.80 -10.46
C PHE A 316 13.81 1.48 -11.72
N ASP A 317 15.02 2.04 -11.67
CA ASP A 317 15.62 2.73 -12.80
C ASP A 317 16.03 1.76 -13.93
N ILE A 318 16.38 0.50 -13.63
CA ILE A 318 16.67 -0.55 -14.63
C ILE A 318 15.43 -0.97 -15.43
N MET A 319 14.23 -0.84 -14.87
CA MET A 319 12.99 -1.24 -15.54
C MET A 319 12.74 -0.40 -16.80
N SER A 320 12.67 -1.05 -17.96
CA SER A 320 12.46 -0.41 -19.26
C SER A 320 11.01 0.03 -19.50
N ASN A 321 10.03 -0.70 -18.96
CA ASN A 321 8.62 -0.30 -18.97
C ASN A 321 8.03 -0.36 -17.56
N ARG A 322 7.83 0.82 -16.96
CA ARG A 322 7.36 0.98 -15.57
C ARG A 322 5.87 1.20 -15.56
N ASP A 323 5.12 0.18 -15.17
CA ASP A 323 3.67 0.27 -15.00
C ASP A 323 3.29 1.00 -13.70
N VAL A 324 2.00 1.24 -13.51
CA VAL A 324 1.48 1.96 -12.33
C VAL A 324 1.86 1.27 -11.01
N VAL A 325 2.05 -0.05 -11.01
CA VAL A 325 2.41 -0.84 -9.83
C VAL A 325 3.84 -0.52 -9.40
N ALA A 326 4.80 -0.51 -10.33
CA ALA A 326 6.19 -0.16 -10.04
C ALA A 326 6.35 1.25 -9.48
N TRP A 327 5.66 2.23 -10.09
CA TRP A 327 5.66 3.62 -9.60
C TRP A 327 5.05 3.72 -8.20
N THR A 328 3.91 3.05 -7.98
CA THR A 328 3.22 3.03 -6.67
C THR A 328 4.11 2.41 -5.60
N ALA A 329 4.76 1.28 -5.89
CA ALA A 329 5.63 0.59 -4.93
C ALA A 329 6.80 1.47 -4.46
N MET A 330 7.43 2.23 -5.37
CA MET A 330 8.50 3.16 -4.99
C MET A 330 8.00 4.37 -4.20
N ILE A 331 6.88 4.97 -4.61
CA ILE A 331 6.32 6.15 -3.92
C ILE A 331 5.89 5.78 -2.51
N VAL A 332 5.17 4.66 -2.35
CA VAL A 332 4.79 4.11 -1.04
C VAL A 332 6.05 3.74 -0.24
N GLY A 333 7.06 3.15 -0.89
CA GLY A 333 8.30 2.79 -0.22
C GLY A 333 9.08 3.98 0.32
N TYR A 334 9.13 5.09 -0.43
CA TYR A 334 9.72 6.34 0.06
C TYR A 334 8.91 6.94 1.21
N GLU A 335 7.58 6.94 1.12
CA GLU A 335 6.68 7.42 2.19
C GLU A 335 6.88 6.64 3.50
N GLN A 336 6.84 5.30 3.44
CA GLN A 336 6.99 4.43 4.61
C GLN A 336 8.37 4.52 5.28
N ASN A 337 9.41 4.83 4.51
CA ASN A 337 10.78 4.97 5.01
C ASN A 337 11.16 6.44 5.33
N GLY A 338 10.22 7.39 5.24
CA GLY A 338 10.41 8.79 5.64
C GLY A 338 11.14 9.68 4.62
N TYR A 339 11.34 9.20 3.40
CA TYR A 339 11.96 9.91 2.26
C TYR A 339 10.90 10.73 1.50
N ASN A 340 10.28 11.66 2.22
CA ASN A 340 9.12 12.43 1.75
C ASN A 340 9.43 13.32 0.52
N ASP A 341 10.62 13.89 0.44
CA ASP A 341 11.01 14.76 -0.66
C ASP A 341 11.21 13.95 -1.95
N GLU A 342 11.88 12.80 -1.86
CA GLU A 342 12.07 11.85 -2.96
C GLU A 342 10.75 11.28 -3.46
N ALA A 343 9.80 11.00 -2.55
CA ALA A 343 8.44 10.58 -2.91
C ALA A 343 7.72 11.65 -3.75
N MET A 344 7.82 12.92 -3.38
CA MET A 344 7.21 14.03 -4.11
C MET A 344 7.87 14.25 -5.47
N GLU A 345 9.20 14.15 -5.56
CA GLU A 345 9.94 14.24 -6.82
C GLU A 345 9.57 13.10 -7.77
N LEU A 346 9.53 11.87 -7.28
CA LEU A 346 9.15 10.72 -8.09
C LEU A 346 7.70 10.84 -8.58
N PHE A 347 6.78 11.28 -7.72
CA PHE A 347 5.39 11.52 -8.13
C PHE A 347 5.29 12.62 -9.21
N ARG A 348 6.05 13.71 -9.11
CA ARG A 348 6.10 14.72 -10.19
C ARG A 348 6.58 14.13 -11.51
N SER A 349 7.56 13.23 -11.47
CA SER A 349 8.02 12.51 -12.66
C SER A 349 6.93 11.59 -13.22
N MET A 350 6.18 10.89 -12.36
CA MET A 350 5.05 10.05 -12.77
C MET A 350 3.98 10.87 -13.50
N ILE A 351 3.63 12.05 -12.98
CA ILE A 351 2.64 12.94 -13.61
C ILE A 351 3.12 13.50 -14.96
N ARG A 352 4.43 13.72 -15.12
CA ARG A 352 4.99 14.31 -16.35
C ARG A 352 5.15 13.28 -17.48
N SER A 353 5.58 12.07 -17.16
CA SER A 353 6.02 11.09 -18.16
C SER A 353 5.69 9.64 -17.81
N GLY A 354 4.90 9.40 -16.77
CA GLY A 354 4.50 8.08 -16.31
C GLY A 354 3.02 7.78 -16.53
N PRO A 355 2.54 6.62 -16.06
CA PRO A 355 1.13 6.25 -16.09
C PRO A 355 0.31 7.11 -15.12
N ASP A 356 -1.01 7.13 -15.31
CA ASP A 356 -1.91 7.81 -14.39
C ASP A 356 -1.90 7.15 -12.99
N PRO A 357 -1.86 7.94 -11.91
CA PRO A 357 -1.78 7.41 -10.54
C PRO A 357 -3.09 6.74 -10.11
N ASN A 358 -2.97 5.63 -9.39
CA ASN A 358 -4.10 4.92 -8.80
C ASN A 358 -4.42 5.45 -7.39
N SER A 359 -5.45 4.89 -6.76
CA SER A 359 -5.89 5.27 -5.41
C SER A 359 -4.78 5.14 -4.35
N TYR A 360 -3.96 4.08 -4.41
CA TYR A 360 -2.84 3.86 -3.49
C TYR A 360 -1.72 4.89 -3.67
N THR A 361 -1.37 5.23 -4.93
CA THR A 361 -0.38 6.28 -5.23
C THR A 361 -0.83 7.62 -4.64
N LEU A 362 -2.09 8.00 -4.87
CA LEU A 362 -2.63 9.28 -4.42
C LEU A 362 -2.72 9.34 -2.89
N ALA A 363 -3.16 8.27 -2.24
CA ALA A 363 -3.22 8.20 -0.78
C ALA A 363 -1.81 8.36 -0.15
N ALA A 364 -0.80 7.70 -0.71
CA ALA A 364 0.58 7.83 -0.24
C ALA A 364 1.11 9.27 -0.40
N VAL A 365 0.92 9.90 -1.54
CA VAL A 365 1.39 11.28 -1.77
C VAL A 365 0.62 12.30 -0.91
N LEU A 366 -0.66 12.05 -0.64
CA LEU A 366 -1.43 12.85 0.32
C LEU A 366 -0.90 12.68 1.75
N SER A 367 -0.50 11.48 2.15
CA SER A 367 0.19 11.22 3.43
C SER A 367 1.52 11.99 3.50
N VAL A 368 2.31 11.97 2.42
CA VAL A 368 3.54 12.77 2.31
C VAL A 368 3.24 14.27 2.44
N CYS A 369 2.21 14.77 1.76
CA CYS A 369 1.78 16.18 1.89
C CYS A 369 1.33 16.52 3.31
N ALA A 370 0.66 15.59 4.00
CA ALA A 370 0.22 15.73 5.38
C ALA A 370 1.45 15.82 6.33
N SER A 371 2.45 14.98 6.11
CA SER A 371 3.71 14.95 6.88
C SER A 371 4.56 16.19 6.65
N LEU A 372 4.58 16.72 5.43
CA LEU A 372 5.28 17.96 5.07
C LEU A 372 4.44 19.23 5.32
N ALA A 373 3.20 19.10 5.80
CA ALA A 373 2.22 20.19 5.98
C ALA A 373 2.06 21.09 4.73
N CYS A 374 2.13 20.50 3.53
CA CYS A 374 2.20 21.21 2.26
C CYS A 374 0.81 21.41 1.63
N LEU A 375 -0.01 22.31 2.21
CA LEU A 375 -1.42 22.53 1.82
C LEU A 375 -1.65 22.74 0.32
N ASN A 376 -0.82 23.55 -0.34
CA ASN A 376 -1.04 23.90 -1.75
C ASN A 376 -0.77 22.71 -2.67
N TYR A 377 0.26 21.91 -2.39
CA TYR A 377 0.48 20.66 -3.10
C TYR A 377 -0.65 19.67 -2.82
N GLY A 378 -1.05 19.51 -1.56
CA GLY A 378 -2.19 18.68 -1.19
C GLY A 378 -3.50 19.05 -1.92
N LYS A 379 -3.78 20.36 -2.11
CA LYS A 379 -4.90 20.83 -2.94
C LYS A 379 -4.77 20.40 -4.41
N GLN A 380 -3.58 20.49 -4.99
CA GLN A 380 -3.34 20.02 -6.36
C GLN A 380 -3.57 18.52 -6.49
N ILE A 381 -3.10 17.72 -5.52
CA ILE A 381 -3.30 16.27 -5.50
C ILE A 381 -4.79 15.92 -5.33
N HIS A 382 -5.50 16.63 -4.46
CA HIS A 382 -6.94 16.46 -4.30
C HIS A 382 -7.69 16.78 -5.61
N CYS A 383 -7.34 17.86 -6.31
CA CYS A 383 -7.90 18.15 -7.63
C CYS A 383 -7.61 17.04 -8.65
N LYS A 384 -6.40 16.46 -8.64
CA LYS A 384 -6.05 15.30 -9.48
C LYS A 384 -6.93 14.08 -9.13
N ALA A 385 -7.14 13.80 -7.84
CA ALA A 385 -7.97 12.70 -7.37
C ALA A 385 -9.45 12.83 -7.79
N ILE A 386 -10.00 14.04 -7.79
CA ILE A 386 -11.35 14.32 -8.31
C ILE A 386 -11.39 14.06 -9.83
N ARG A 387 -10.41 14.59 -10.57
CA ARG A 387 -10.35 14.45 -12.04
C ARG A 387 -10.14 13.02 -12.51
N SER A 388 -9.44 12.19 -11.73
CA SER A 388 -9.24 10.76 -12.02
C SER A 388 -10.33 9.85 -11.41
N LEU A 389 -11.39 10.44 -10.84
CA LEU A 389 -12.49 9.73 -10.16
C LEU A 389 -12.03 8.82 -8.99
N GLN A 390 -10.82 9.07 -8.46
CA GLN A 390 -10.24 8.30 -7.36
C GLN A 390 -10.68 8.83 -5.98
N GLU A 391 -11.32 10.00 -5.91
CA GLU A 391 -11.91 10.53 -4.66
C GLU A 391 -12.87 9.51 -4.02
N GLN A 392 -13.56 8.70 -4.82
CA GLN A 392 -14.48 7.69 -4.33
C GLN A 392 -13.79 6.55 -3.58
N SER A 393 -12.46 6.40 -3.66
CA SER A 393 -11.74 5.41 -2.85
C SER A 393 -11.69 5.84 -1.37
N SER A 394 -12.06 4.93 -0.47
CA SER A 394 -11.96 5.09 0.98
C SER A 394 -10.58 5.55 1.44
N SER A 395 -9.53 4.93 0.89
CA SER A 395 -8.13 5.25 1.23
C SER A 395 -7.77 6.70 0.86
N VAL A 396 -8.23 7.17 -0.30
CA VAL A 396 -7.94 8.52 -0.80
C VAL A 396 -8.71 9.55 0.00
N SER A 397 -10.01 9.32 0.23
CA SER A 397 -10.85 10.20 1.06
C SER A 397 -10.28 10.39 2.48
N ASN A 398 -9.87 9.30 3.14
CA ASN A 398 -9.27 9.35 4.47
C ASN A 398 -7.91 10.08 4.48
N ALA A 399 -7.10 9.87 3.44
CA ALA A 399 -5.84 10.59 3.26
C ALA A 399 -6.06 12.09 3.00
N ILE A 400 -7.11 12.49 2.28
CA ILE A 400 -7.46 13.90 2.05
C ILE A 400 -7.88 14.58 3.36
N VAL A 401 -8.75 13.94 4.16
CA VAL A 401 -9.17 14.47 5.47
C VAL A 401 -7.94 14.68 6.35
N THR A 402 -7.08 13.67 6.44
CA THR A 402 -5.83 13.73 7.22
C THR A 402 -4.89 14.80 6.69
N MET A 403 -4.75 14.94 5.37
CA MET A 403 -3.87 15.93 4.74
C MET A 403 -4.34 17.36 5.04
N TYR A 404 -5.63 17.66 4.91
CA TYR A 404 -6.14 19.00 5.24
C TYR A 404 -6.02 19.32 6.72
N ALA A 405 -6.36 18.36 7.59
CA ALA A 405 -6.21 18.50 9.03
C ALA A 405 -4.75 18.77 9.42
N ARG A 406 -3.81 17.97 8.89
CA ARG A 406 -2.37 18.13 9.15
C ARG A 406 -1.73 19.32 8.44
N SER A 407 -2.38 19.87 7.42
CA SER A 407 -1.91 21.09 6.76
C SER A 407 -2.51 22.38 7.36
N GLY A 408 -3.19 22.26 8.50
CA GLY A 408 -3.78 23.40 9.22
C GLY A 408 -5.10 23.93 8.64
N SER A 409 -5.80 23.16 7.80
CA SER A 409 -7.07 23.58 7.20
C SER A 409 -8.21 22.66 7.63
N LEU A 410 -8.62 22.79 8.89
CA LEU A 410 -9.70 22.01 9.47
C LEU A 410 -11.06 22.19 8.78
N PRO A 411 -11.46 23.39 8.30
CA PRO A 411 -12.71 23.55 7.56
C PRO A 411 -12.76 22.74 6.24
N LEU A 412 -11.64 22.63 5.53
CA LEU A 412 -11.57 21.80 4.32
C LEU A 412 -11.59 20.31 4.67
N ALA A 413 -10.93 19.91 5.76
CA ALA A 413 -11.02 18.53 6.27
C ALA A 413 -12.47 18.16 6.61
N ARG A 414 -13.19 19.04 7.31
CA ARG A 414 -14.61 18.86 7.66
C ARG A 414 -15.50 18.77 6.42
N ARG A 415 -15.28 19.63 5.42
CA ARG A 415 -16.04 19.59 4.16
C ARG A 415 -15.88 18.27 3.41
N VAL A 416 -14.66 17.71 3.41
CA VAL A 416 -14.41 16.39 2.80
C VAL A 416 -15.08 15.30 3.63
N PHE A 417 -14.90 15.33 4.95
CA PHE A 417 -15.56 14.40 5.88
C PHE A 417 -17.08 14.36 5.69
N ASP A 418 -17.75 15.52 5.66
CA ASP A 418 -19.21 15.60 5.52
C ASP A 418 -19.72 15.00 4.20
N ARG A 419 -18.90 15.01 3.15
CA ARG A 419 -19.21 14.38 1.86
C ARG A 419 -19.07 12.87 1.85
N VAL A 420 -18.26 12.30 2.74
CA VAL A 420 -17.94 10.86 2.74
C VAL A 420 -18.48 10.10 3.96
N ARG A 421 -18.88 10.80 5.03
CA ARG A 421 -19.32 10.20 6.30
C ARG A 421 -20.52 9.26 6.17
N TRP A 422 -21.35 9.42 5.14
CA TRP A 422 -22.49 8.55 4.86
C TRP A 422 -22.09 7.08 4.62
N ARG A 423 -20.82 6.81 4.28
CA ARG A 423 -20.28 5.45 4.09
C ARG A 423 -20.09 4.67 5.38
N LYS A 424 -20.18 5.33 6.54
CA LYS A 424 -20.09 4.70 7.87
C LYS A 424 -18.77 3.92 8.09
N GLU A 425 -17.68 4.36 7.48
CA GLU A 425 -16.35 3.76 7.65
C GLU A 425 -15.67 4.28 8.92
N THR A 426 -15.30 3.39 9.85
CA THR A 426 -14.64 3.75 11.12
C THR A 426 -13.42 4.65 10.92
N VAL A 427 -12.56 4.36 9.93
CA VAL A 427 -11.32 5.11 9.68
C VAL A 427 -11.59 6.60 9.40
N THR A 428 -12.61 6.93 8.63
CA THR A 428 -12.95 8.32 8.29
C THR A 428 -13.36 9.13 9.54
N TRP A 429 -14.18 8.53 10.40
CA TRP A 429 -14.60 9.12 11.66
C TRP A 429 -13.42 9.29 12.61
N THR A 430 -12.60 8.24 12.77
CA THR A 430 -11.36 8.29 13.56
C THR A 430 -10.43 9.40 13.08
N SER A 431 -10.20 9.55 11.76
CA SER A 431 -9.34 10.61 11.22
C SER A 431 -9.85 12.02 11.58
N MET A 432 -11.16 12.25 11.55
CA MET A 432 -11.73 13.56 11.89
C MET A 432 -11.74 13.82 13.41
N ILE A 433 -12.03 12.81 14.24
CA ILE A 433 -11.98 12.92 15.71
C ILE A 433 -10.55 13.25 16.17
N VAL A 434 -9.55 12.52 15.66
CA VAL A 434 -8.13 12.77 15.95
C VAL A 434 -7.72 14.16 15.46
N ALA A 435 -8.19 14.58 14.28
CA ALA A 435 -7.93 15.93 13.77
C ALA A 435 -8.48 17.02 14.70
N LEU A 436 -9.72 16.89 15.18
CA LEU A 436 -10.34 17.84 16.11
C LEU A 436 -9.56 17.90 17.43
N ALA A 437 -9.16 16.74 17.97
CA ALA A 437 -8.35 16.64 19.17
C ALA A 437 -7.00 17.39 19.03
N GLN A 438 -6.27 17.14 17.94
CA GLN A 438 -4.95 17.76 17.67
C GLN A 438 -5.00 19.28 17.47
N HIS A 439 -6.16 19.81 17.10
CA HIS A 439 -6.41 21.26 16.96
C HIS A 439 -6.97 21.89 18.24
N GLY A 440 -7.05 21.14 19.34
CA GLY A 440 -7.54 21.64 20.63
C GLY A 440 -9.06 21.79 20.71
N LEU A 441 -9.81 21.33 19.70
CA LEU A 441 -11.27 21.36 19.68
C LEU A 441 -11.86 20.09 20.32
N GLY A 442 -11.50 19.86 21.59
CA GLY A 442 -11.86 18.63 22.29
C GLY A 442 -13.38 18.41 22.42
N GLY A 443 -14.15 19.49 22.63
CA GLY A 443 -15.62 19.43 22.66
C GLY A 443 -16.23 18.97 21.34
N ASP A 444 -15.77 19.50 20.22
CA ASP A 444 -16.25 19.08 18.89
C ASP A 444 -15.85 17.63 18.58
N ALA A 445 -14.67 17.19 19.03
CA ALA A 445 -14.19 15.81 18.87
C ALA A 445 -15.08 14.82 19.63
N VAL A 446 -15.41 15.15 20.89
CA VAL A 446 -16.32 14.36 21.73
C VAL A 446 -17.72 14.33 21.11
N GLY A 447 -18.24 15.48 20.66
CA GLY A 447 -19.54 15.54 19.98
C GLY A 447 -19.58 14.67 18.72
N LEU A 448 -18.50 14.64 17.94
CA LEU A 448 -18.38 13.80 16.75
C LEU A 448 -18.26 12.31 17.09
N PHE A 449 -17.59 11.96 18.19
CA PHE A 449 -17.53 10.59 18.70
C PHE A 449 -18.92 10.09 19.14
N GLU A 450 -19.69 10.91 19.86
CA GLU A 450 -21.06 10.56 20.23
C GLU A 450 -21.97 10.43 18.99
N GLU A 451 -21.78 11.28 17.97
CA GLU A 451 -22.47 11.14 16.69
C GLU A 451 -22.13 9.79 16.01
N MET A 452 -20.85 9.40 16.00
CA MET A 452 -20.37 8.12 15.47
C MET A 452 -21.08 6.93 16.13
N LEU A 453 -21.19 6.95 17.46
CA LEU A 453 -21.91 5.92 18.22
C LEU A 453 -23.40 5.89 17.86
N ARG A 454 -24.04 7.06 17.77
CA ARG A 454 -25.47 7.20 17.47
C ARG A 454 -25.83 6.67 16.07
N VAL A 455 -24.96 6.84 15.07
CA VAL A 455 -25.20 6.33 13.71
C VAL A 455 -24.82 4.84 13.53
N GLY A 456 -24.36 4.20 14.60
CA GLY A 456 -24.03 2.77 14.65
C GLY A 456 -22.65 2.41 14.09
N VAL A 457 -21.73 3.37 13.98
CA VAL A 457 -20.35 3.09 13.56
C VAL A 457 -19.57 2.63 14.80
N LYS A 458 -18.99 1.43 14.73
CA LYS A 458 -18.23 0.87 15.85
C LYS A 458 -16.86 1.55 15.98
N PRO A 459 -16.51 2.10 17.14
CA PRO A 459 -15.18 2.64 17.40
C PRO A 459 -14.15 1.52 17.48
N ASP A 460 -12.92 1.85 17.10
CA ASP A 460 -11.76 0.98 17.27
C ASP A 460 -10.79 1.54 18.33
N ARG A 461 -9.71 0.81 18.59
CA ARG A 461 -8.62 1.22 19.47
C ARG A 461 -8.06 2.61 19.13
N ILE A 462 -7.96 2.98 17.85
CA ILE A 462 -7.42 4.29 17.44
C ILE A 462 -8.46 5.38 17.70
N THR A 463 -9.75 5.10 17.49
CA THR A 463 -10.84 6.03 17.84
C THR A 463 -10.79 6.41 19.32
N TYR A 464 -10.57 5.43 20.21
CA TYR A 464 -10.51 5.68 21.65
C TYR A 464 -9.29 6.49 22.07
N VAL A 465 -8.11 6.24 21.49
CA VAL A 465 -6.95 7.13 21.66
C VAL A 465 -7.29 8.57 21.25
N GLY A 466 -8.02 8.74 20.14
CA GLY A 466 -8.46 10.05 19.65
C GLY A 466 -9.39 10.79 20.61
N VAL A 467 -10.45 10.14 21.10
CA VAL A 467 -11.42 10.77 22.02
C VAL A 467 -10.82 11.01 23.42
N LEU A 468 -9.94 10.12 23.91
CA LEU A 468 -9.24 10.32 25.18
C LEU A 468 -8.28 11.50 25.08
N SER A 469 -7.53 11.63 23.97
CA SER A 469 -6.69 12.80 23.71
C SER A 469 -7.51 14.10 23.62
N ALA A 470 -8.72 14.05 23.05
CA ALA A 470 -9.64 15.18 23.05
C ALA A 470 -10.05 15.58 24.47
N CYS A 471 -10.34 14.60 25.33
CA CYS A 471 -10.63 14.84 26.75
C CYS A 471 -9.42 15.45 27.46
N THR A 472 -8.20 14.97 27.19
CA THR A 472 -6.95 15.54 27.75
C THR A 472 -6.78 17.02 27.40
N HIS A 473 -7.04 17.39 26.14
CA HIS A 473 -6.89 18.79 25.70
C HIS A 473 -8.02 19.70 26.19
N ALA A 474 -9.22 19.17 26.42
CA ALA A 474 -10.36 19.93 26.95
C ALA A 474 -10.47 19.90 28.49
N GLY A 475 -9.70 19.07 29.19
CA GLY A 475 -9.81 18.87 30.63
C GLY A 475 -11.05 18.09 31.07
N PHE A 476 -11.66 17.29 30.19
CA PHE A 476 -12.87 16.53 30.47
C PHE A 476 -12.57 15.20 31.19
N VAL A 477 -12.16 15.29 32.45
CA VAL A 477 -11.74 14.12 33.26
C VAL A 477 -12.83 13.06 33.36
N ASP A 478 -14.06 13.46 33.70
CA ASP A 478 -15.17 12.51 33.91
C ASP A 478 -15.57 11.80 32.61
N GLN A 479 -15.65 12.52 31.50
CA GLN A 479 -15.90 11.92 30.19
C GLN A 479 -14.77 10.99 29.76
N GLY A 480 -13.51 11.37 30.01
CA GLY A 480 -12.36 10.52 29.73
C GLY A 480 -12.43 9.19 30.49
N ARG A 481 -12.79 9.19 31.78
CA ARG A 481 -13.02 7.96 32.56
C ARG A 481 -14.16 7.14 32.01
N MET A 482 -15.29 7.79 31.71
CA MET A 482 -16.46 7.12 31.12
C MET A 482 -16.11 6.41 29.81
N TYR A 483 -15.39 7.09 28.90
CA TYR A 483 -14.97 6.49 27.63
C TYR A 483 -13.96 5.36 27.82
N TYR A 484 -13.03 5.50 28.76
CA TYR A 484 -12.07 4.45 29.08
C TYR A 484 -12.74 3.17 29.61
N GLN A 485 -13.79 3.30 30.42
CA GLN A 485 -14.61 2.17 30.87
C GLN A 485 -15.45 1.60 29.72
N GLN A 486 -16.14 2.47 28.97
CA GLN A 486 -16.98 2.06 27.84
C GLN A 486 -16.20 1.28 26.78
N MET A 487 -14.94 1.65 26.52
CA MET A 487 -14.04 0.93 25.61
C MET A 487 -13.93 -0.55 25.96
N GLN A 488 -13.80 -0.86 27.26
CA GLN A 488 -13.64 -2.21 27.78
C GLN A 488 -15.00 -2.92 27.86
N ASP A 489 -15.96 -2.32 28.55
CA ASP A 489 -17.20 -2.98 28.93
C ASP A 489 -18.17 -3.16 27.76
N LYS A 490 -18.27 -2.14 26.89
CA LYS A 490 -19.25 -2.12 25.79
C LYS A 490 -18.66 -2.60 24.47
N HIS A 491 -17.40 -2.27 24.20
CA HIS A 491 -16.76 -2.57 22.91
C HIS A 491 -15.73 -3.69 22.99
N GLY A 492 -15.41 -4.23 24.17
CA GLY A 492 -14.50 -5.35 24.34
C GLY A 492 -13.07 -5.05 23.89
N ILE A 493 -12.67 -3.77 23.89
CA ILE A 493 -11.34 -3.34 23.46
C ILE A 493 -10.43 -3.35 24.69
N VAL A 494 -9.42 -4.20 24.64
CA VAL A 494 -8.38 -4.28 25.68
C VAL A 494 -7.49 -3.03 25.61
N PRO A 495 -7.26 -2.30 26.71
CA PRO A 495 -6.43 -1.11 26.69
C PRO A 495 -4.97 -1.43 26.34
N GLU A 496 -4.46 -0.77 25.29
CA GLU A 496 -3.04 -0.76 24.89
C GLU A 496 -2.29 0.43 25.54
N MET A 497 -0.95 0.41 25.49
CA MET A 497 -0.07 1.47 26.03
C MET A 497 -0.48 2.90 25.68
N SER A 498 -0.96 3.12 24.45
CA SER A 498 -1.46 4.41 23.99
C SER A 498 -2.67 4.92 24.78
N HIS A 499 -3.58 4.04 25.20
CA HIS A 499 -4.75 4.41 26.01
C HIS A 499 -4.34 4.77 27.44
N TYR A 500 -3.44 3.97 28.04
CA TYR A 500 -2.90 4.28 29.36
C TYR A 500 -2.17 5.63 29.36
N ALA A 501 -1.33 5.88 28.36
CA ALA A 501 -0.64 7.16 28.22
C ALA A 501 -1.60 8.35 28.11
N CYS A 502 -2.72 8.20 27.38
CA CYS A 502 -3.75 9.26 27.31
C CYS A 502 -4.44 9.51 28.65
N MET A 503 -4.73 8.44 29.42
CA MET A 503 -5.33 8.56 30.76
C MET A 503 -4.37 9.22 31.76
N VAL A 504 -3.09 8.81 31.76
CA VAL A 504 -2.05 9.45 32.56
C VAL A 504 -1.93 10.93 32.20
N ASP A 505 -1.88 11.27 30.90
CA ASP A 505 -1.79 12.66 30.43
C ASP A 505 -3.04 13.48 30.83
N LEU A 506 -4.25 12.89 30.75
CA LEU A 506 -5.50 13.51 31.19
C LEU A 506 -5.47 13.84 32.69
N LEU A 507 -5.15 12.87 33.54
CA LEU A 507 -5.11 13.05 34.99
C LEU A 507 -4.01 14.04 35.39
N ALA A 508 -2.82 13.87 34.82
CA ALA A 508 -1.66 14.69 35.16
C ALA A 508 -1.85 16.15 34.76
N ARG A 509 -2.32 16.44 33.53
CA ARG A 509 -2.60 17.83 33.10
C ARG A 509 -3.76 18.49 33.84
N SER A 510 -4.66 17.70 34.42
CA SER A 510 -5.78 18.21 35.23
C SER A 510 -5.39 18.45 36.69
N GLY A 511 -4.10 18.27 37.06
CA GLY A 511 -3.60 18.47 38.42
C GLY A 511 -3.84 17.30 39.37
N LEU A 512 -4.42 16.20 38.91
CA LEU A 512 -4.68 14.99 39.70
C LEU A 512 -3.43 14.10 39.75
N LEU A 513 -2.29 14.67 40.15
CA LEU A 513 -0.99 13.99 40.16
C LEU A 513 -0.96 12.70 41.01
N PRO A 514 -1.53 12.66 42.24
CA PRO A 514 -1.57 11.44 43.03
C PRO A 514 -2.35 10.32 42.33
N GLU A 515 -3.47 10.66 41.69
CA GLU A 515 -4.27 9.70 40.94
C GLU A 515 -3.57 9.22 39.68
N ALA A 516 -2.86 10.11 38.98
CA ALA A 516 -2.05 9.72 37.83
C ALA A 516 -0.94 8.73 38.24
N GLN A 517 -0.30 8.95 39.38
CA GLN A 517 0.71 8.05 39.93
C GLN A 517 0.12 6.69 40.32
N GLU A 518 -1.05 6.69 40.97
CA GLU A 518 -1.74 5.45 41.33
C GLU A 518 -2.21 4.68 40.09
N PHE A 519 -2.74 5.38 39.08
CA PHE A 519 -3.10 4.78 37.81
C PHE A 519 -1.90 4.10 37.15
N ILE A 520 -0.72 4.73 37.15
CA ILE A 520 0.53 4.13 36.66
C ILE A 520 0.88 2.85 37.43
N ARG A 521 0.73 2.85 38.76
CA ARG A 521 1.01 1.66 39.59
C ARG A 521 0.08 0.49 39.28
N GLN A 522 -1.15 0.77 38.88
CA GLN A 522 -2.17 -0.24 38.58
C GLN A 522 -2.09 -0.76 37.13
N MET A 523 -1.24 -0.18 36.27
CA MET A 523 -1.09 -0.64 34.89
C MET A 523 -0.60 -2.09 34.84
N PRO A 524 -1.19 -2.96 34.00
CA PRO A 524 -0.75 -4.35 33.86
C PRO A 524 0.53 -4.49 33.01
N VAL A 525 1.05 -3.37 32.51
CA VAL A 525 2.19 -3.27 31.60
C VAL A 525 3.12 -2.15 32.07
N GLU A 526 4.42 -2.32 31.86
CA GLU A 526 5.41 -1.29 32.19
C GLU A 526 5.17 0.00 31.40
N PRO A 527 5.11 1.18 32.04
CA PRO A 527 4.84 2.44 31.35
C PRO A 527 5.99 2.83 30.41
N ASP A 528 5.63 3.37 29.26
CA ASP A 528 6.59 3.80 28.24
C ASP A 528 7.10 5.24 28.47
N ALA A 529 8.03 5.68 27.61
CA ALA A 529 8.58 7.03 27.68
C ALA A 529 7.51 8.14 27.48
N ILE A 530 6.37 7.83 26.84
CA ILE A 530 5.30 8.80 26.61
C ILE A 530 4.53 9.03 27.91
N ALA A 531 4.15 7.97 28.61
CA ALA A 531 3.44 8.07 29.89
C ALA A 531 4.27 8.82 30.95
N TRP A 532 5.55 8.45 31.12
CA TRP A 532 6.45 9.16 32.04
C TRP A 532 6.73 10.60 31.59
N GLY A 533 6.81 10.84 30.29
CA GLY A 533 7.02 12.18 29.73
C GLY A 533 5.83 13.11 29.97
N ALA A 534 4.61 12.58 29.85
CA ALA A 534 3.38 13.30 30.17
C ALA A 534 3.34 13.70 31.65
N LEU A 535 3.64 12.76 32.54
CA LEU A 535 3.70 13.02 33.99
C LEU A 535 4.77 14.08 34.32
N LEU A 536 5.99 13.93 33.79
CA LEU A 536 7.08 14.90 33.97
C LEU A 536 6.70 16.30 33.47
N SER A 537 6.00 16.38 32.33
CA SER A 537 5.53 17.66 31.78
C SER A 537 4.48 18.33 32.66
N ALA A 538 3.60 17.55 33.29
CA ALA A 538 2.58 18.04 34.20
C ALA A 538 3.18 18.49 35.54
N CYS A 539 4.16 17.77 36.09
CA CYS A 539 4.86 18.17 37.32
C CYS A 539 5.50 19.56 37.19
N ARG A 540 5.95 19.94 35.99
CA ARG A 540 6.43 21.30 35.70
C ARG A 540 5.34 22.36 35.90
N VAL A 541 4.11 22.06 35.49
CA VAL A 541 2.96 22.97 35.59
C VAL A 541 2.50 23.10 37.04
N HIS A 542 2.47 21.99 37.77
CA HIS A 542 1.98 21.92 39.16
C HIS A 542 3.08 22.06 40.23
N LYS A 543 4.34 22.31 39.82
CA LYS A 543 5.51 22.53 40.69
C LYS A 543 5.80 21.39 41.68
N ASP A 544 5.62 20.15 41.25
CA ASP A 544 5.95 18.95 42.04
C ASP A 544 7.35 18.43 41.65
N ALA A 545 8.35 18.82 42.43
CA ALA A 545 9.75 18.48 42.14
C ALA A 545 10.06 16.99 42.38
N ASP A 546 9.44 16.37 43.38
CA ASP A 546 9.77 15.00 43.79
C ASP A 546 9.16 13.98 42.80
N LEU A 547 7.91 14.23 42.37
CA LEU A 547 7.30 13.40 41.34
C LEU A 547 7.97 13.61 39.97
N ALA A 548 8.45 14.82 39.67
CA ALA A 548 9.25 15.08 38.48
C ALA A 548 10.58 14.33 38.47
N GLU A 549 11.28 14.26 39.61
CA GLU A 549 12.52 13.50 39.73
C GLU A 549 12.27 12.01 39.44
N LEU A 550 11.25 11.41 40.07
CA LEU A 550 10.85 10.03 39.81
C LEU A 550 10.50 9.79 38.34
N ALA A 551 9.68 10.65 37.74
CA ALA A 551 9.24 10.50 36.35
C ALA A 551 10.42 10.63 35.37
N ALA A 552 11.34 11.56 35.64
CA ALA A 552 12.54 11.75 34.83
C ALA A 552 13.51 10.56 34.95
N GLU A 553 13.72 10.03 36.15
CA GLU A 553 14.56 8.84 36.36
C GLU A 553 14.01 7.62 35.61
N LYS A 554 12.71 7.35 35.73
CA LYS A 554 12.06 6.24 35.01
C LYS A 554 12.15 6.42 33.50
N LEU A 555 11.88 7.61 32.99
CA LEU A 555 11.98 7.89 31.55
C LEU A 555 13.42 7.76 31.04
N LEU A 556 14.41 8.27 31.78
CA LEU A 556 15.82 8.18 31.40
C LEU A 556 16.37 6.75 31.52
N SER A 557 15.76 5.89 32.34
CA SER A 557 16.12 4.47 32.35
C SER A 557 15.66 3.75 31.08
N ILE A 558 14.58 4.22 30.45
CA ILE A 558 14.03 3.71 29.18
C ILE A 558 14.78 4.30 27.99
N ASP A 559 14.99 5.62 27.98
CA ASP A 559 15.69 6.35 26.91
C ASP A 559 16.78 7.28 27.50
N PRO A 560 17.99 6.75 27.76
CA PRO A 560 19.09 7.53 28.34
C PRO A 560 19.50 8.75 27.51
N GLY A 561 19.21 8.72 26.20
CA GLY A 561 19.50 9.80 25.25
C GLY A 561 18.44 10.91 25.20
N ASN A 562 17.39 10.85 26.02
CA ASN A 562 16.27 11.79 25.94
C ASN A 562 16.65 13.19 26.44
N SER A 563 17.05 14.05 25.52
CA SER A 563 17.46 15.42 25.85
C SER A 563 16.30 16.29 26.38
N GLY A 564 15.06 15.97 25.99
CA GLY A 564 13.85 16.64 26.43
C GLY A 564 13.55 16.37 27.90
N ALA A 565 13.79 15.15 28.38
CA ALA A 565 13.61 14.78 29.78
C ALA A 565 14.53 15.52 30.73
N TYR A 566 15.84 15.57 30.42
CA TYR A 566 16.79 16.39 31.18
C TYR A 566 16.37 17.85 31.20
N SER A 567 15.93 18.38 30.05
CA SER A 567 15.50 19.78 29.95
C SER A 567 14.23 20.02 30.78
N ALA A 568 13.25 19.12 30.74
CA ALA A 568 12.04 19.21 31.54
C ALA A 568 12.33 19.14 33.05
N LEU A 569 13.23 18.24 33.48
CA LEU A 569 13.65 18.12 34.87
C LEU A 569 14.37 19.39 35.36
N CYS A 570 15.32 19.92 34.59
CA CYS A 570 15.98 21.18 34.91
C CYS A 570 14.97 22.34 35.03
N ASN A 571 13.98 22.38 34.15
CA ASN A 571 12.93 23.40 34.17
C ASN A 571 12.05 23.27 35.41
N VAL A 572 11.72 22.06 35.85
CA VAL A 572 10.96 21.84 37.10
C VAL A 572 11.76 22.32 38.31
N TYR A 573 13.05 21.94 38.39
CA TYR A 573 13.92 22.38 39.48
C TYR A 573 14.06 23.90 39.54
N ALA A 574 14.24 24.55 38.39
CA ALA A 574 14.28 26.00 38.30
C ALA A 574 12.94 26.64 38.74
N ALA A 575 11.80 26.10 38.31
CA ALA A 575 10.47 26.58 38.70
C ALA A 575 10.19 26.43 40.22
N CYS A 576 10.87 25.50 40.88
CA CYS A 576 10.80 25.28 42.33
C CYS A 576 11.93 25.98 43.12
N GLY A 577 12.78 26.77 42.46
CA GLY A 577 13.92 27.46 43.09
C GLY A 577 15.11 26.57 43.48
N ARG A 578 15.12 25.28 43.06
CA ARG A 578 16.16 24.28 43.35
C ARG A 578 17.33 24.36 42.35
N TRP A 579 17.99 25.52 42.25
CA TRP A 579 19.04 25.79 41.26
C TRP A 579 20.25 24.82 41.33
N GLY A 580 20.61 24.37 42.54
CA GLY A 580 21.68 23.39 42.73
C GLY A 580 21.39 22.03 42.08
N ASP A 581 20.13 21.58 42.14
CA ASP A 581 19.72 20.29 41.54
C ASP A 581 19.56 20.42 40.02
N ALA A 582 19.12 21.58 39.52
CA ALA A 582 19.16 21.90 38.10
C ALA A 582 20.59 21.82 37.53
N ALA A 583 21.58 22.36 38.24
CA ALA A 583 22.98 22.29 37.84
C ALA A 583 23.52 20.85 37.82
N LYS A 584 23.15 20.02 38.80
CA LYS A 584 23.51 18.58 38.84
C LYS A 584 22.89 17.82 37.66
N ALA A 585 21.62 18.04 37.37
CA ALA A 585 20.93 17.41 36.23
C ALA A 585 21.57 17.83 34.89
N TRP A 586 21.95 19.10 34.76
CA TRP A 586 22.66 19.62 33.59
C TRP A 586 24.05 19.00 33.42
N LYS A 587 24.80 18.86 34.51
CA LYS A 587 26.10 18.16 34.52
C LYS A 587 25.96 16.69 34.12
N ARG A 588 24.99 15.97 34.69
CA ARG A 588 24.69 14.56 34.36
C ARG A 588 24.40 14.37 32.87
N ARG A 589 23.64 15.29 32.26
CA ARG A 589 23.38 15.30 30.81
C ARG A 589 24.66 15.47 29.99
N LYS A 590 25.54 16.40 30.39
CA LYS A 590 26.80 16.69 29.69
C LYS A 590 27.76 15.50 29.78
N ASP A 591 27.90 14.92 30.96
CA ASP A 591 28.74 13.76 31.23
C ASP A 591 28.23 12.52 30.47
N GLY A 592 26.90 12.39 30.29
CA GLY A 592 26.27 11.37 29.46
C GLY A 592 26.37 11.62 27.94
N GLY A 593 27.03 12.68 27.48
CA GLY A 593 27.21 12.98 26.06
C GLY A 593 25.92 13.34 25.29
N VAL A 594 24.83 13.68 25.99
CA VAL A 594 23.52 13.95 25.38
C VAL A 594 23.48 15.36 24.79
N ARG A 595 23.61 15.44 23.46
CA ARG A 595 23.56 16.72 22.72
C ARG A 595 22.19 17.40 22.84
N LYS A 596 22.19 18.73 22.84
CA LYS A 596 20.96 19.54 22.77
C LYS A 596 20.43 19.55 21.34
N GLU A 597 19.17 19.17 21.17
CA GLU A 597 18.46 19.43 19.93
C GLU A 597 18.35 20.94 19.73
N THR A 598 18.85 21.42 18.60
CA THR A 598 18.76 22.83 18.21
C THR A 598 17.37 23.12 17.69
N GLY A 599 16.74 24.16 18.23
CA GLY A 599 15.43 24.61 17.77
C GLY A 599 15.54 25.40 16.47
N PHE A 600 14.78 25.00 15.46
CA PHE A 600 14.65 25.72 14.20
C PHE A 600 13.20 25.73 13.72
N SER A 601 12.82 26.81 13.05
CA SER A 601 11.51 26.99 12.44
C SER A 601 11.64 27.12 10.93
N TRP A 602 10.63 26.72 10.17
CA TRP A 602 10.64 26.89 8.73
C TRP A 602 9.28 27.32 8.18
N THR A 603 9.32 27.96 7.01
CA THR A 603 8.13 28.31 6.25
C THR A 603 8.35 28.02 4.77
N HIS A 604 7.27 27.73 4.06
CA HIS A 604 7.31 27.43 2.63
C HIS A 604 6.75 28.61 1.83
N VAL A 605 7.64 29.32 1.13
CA VAL A 605 7.31 30.51 0.34
C VAL A 605 7.81 30.32 -1.09
N ARG A 606 6.96 30.61 -2.09
CA ARG A 606 7.30 30.53 -3.53
C ARG A 606 7.93 29.20 -3.97
N GLY A 607 7.48 28.08 -3.41
CA GLY A 607 7.96 26.74 -3.80
C GLY A 607 9.27 26.30 -3.13
N ARG A 608 9.79 27.07 -2.16
CA ARG A 608 11.02 26.74 -1.42
C ARG A 608 10.75 26.74 0.08
N VAL A 609 11.44 25.85 0.78
CA VAL A 609 11.46 25.80 2.26
C VAL A 609 12.58 26.72 2.75
N HIS A 610 12.23 27.66 3.63
CA HIS A 610 13.17 28.56 4.29
C HIS A 610 13.25 28.19 5.76
N VAL A 611 14.44 27.86 6.24
CA VAL A 611 14.71 27.40 7.62
C VAL A 611 15.43 28.50 8.39
N PHE A 612 15.08 28.67 9.67
CA PHE A 612 15.61 29.68 10.57
C PHE A 612 15.97 29.04 11.92
N GLY A 613 17.15 29.33 12.43
CA GLY A 613 17.59 29.03 13.81
C GLY A 613 17.78 30.31 14.61
N ALA A 614 17.81 30.23 15.95
CA ALA A 614 17.97 31.40 16.83
C ALA A 614 19.28 32.16 16.59
N ASP A 615 20.32 31.48 16.10
CA ASP A 615 21.63 32.04 15.75
C ASP A 615 21.95 31.88 14.25
N ASP A 616 20.92 31.87 13.39
CA ASP A 616 21.12 31.62 11.96
C ASP A 616 21.89 32.77 11.28
N THR A 617 23.07 32.44 10.77
CA THR A 617 23.96 33.33 10.05
C THR A 617 23.95 33.11 8.54
N LEU A 618 23.28 32.05 8.05
CA LEU A 618 23.41 31.52 6.68
C LEU A 618 22.27 31.95 5.75
N HIS A 619 21.15 32.48 6.27
CA HIS A 619 20.02 32.88 5.41
C HIS A 619 20.38 34.12 4.54
N PRO A 620 20.19 34.08 3.20
CA PRO A 620 20.59 35.16 2.29
C PRO A 620 19.98 36.54 2.59
N GLN A 621 18.80 36.57 3.21
CA GLN A 621 18.07 37.81 3.56
C GLN A 621 18.10 38.14 5.06
N ARG A 622 19.08 37.64 5.82
CA ARG A 622 19.11 37.77 7.29
C ARG A 622 18.90 39.20 7.78
N GLU A 623 19.59 40.19 7.19
CA GLU A 623 19.57 41.58 7.65
C GLU A 623 18.16 42.19 7.53
N ALA A 624 17.40 41.79 6.51
CA ALA A 624 16.01 42.21 6.36
C ALA A 624 15.10 41.51 7.37
N VAL A 625 15.31 40.21 7.60
CA VAL A 625 14.53 39.40 8.54
C VAL A 625 14.74 39.88 9.98
N TYR A 626 15.98 40.11 10.43
CA TYR A 626 16.27 40.62 11.78
C TYR A 626 15.70 42.03 12.00
N ARG A 627 15.79 42.93 10.99
CA ARG A 627 15.15 44.25 11.08
C ARG A 627 13.63 44.15 11.19
N MET A 628 13.01 43.27 10.40
CA MET A 628 11.56 43.03 10.50
C MET A 628 11.18 42.42 11.85
N ALA A 629 11.97 41.46 12.36
CA ALA A 629 11.74 40.87 13.67
C ALA A 629 11.85 41.91 14.80
N ALA A 630 12.83 42.81 14.74
CA ALA A 630 12.98 43.90 15.70
C ALA A 630 11.81 44.88 15.66
N LYS A 631 11.37 45.28 14.45
CA LYS A 631 10.17 46.12 14.27
C LYS A 631 8.93 45.44 14.86
N MET A 632 8.71 44.17 14.47
CA MET A 632 7.62 43.35 14.96
C MET A 632 7.62 43.24 16.49
N TRP A 633 8.80 43.07 17.11
CA TRP A 633 8.96 43.02 18.56
C TRP A 633 8.55 44.32 19.25
N GLN A 634 8.91 45.48 18.67
CA GLN A 634 8.47 46.78 19.18
C GLN A 634 6.97 46.98 19.03
N ASP A 635 6.40 46.59 17.89
CA ASP A 635 4.97 46.80 17.60
C ASP A 635 4.07 45.96 18.51
N ILE A 636 4.43 44.70 18.81
CA ILE A 636 3.66 43.89 19.76
C ILE A 636 3.77 44.41 21.21
N LYS A 637 4.93 44.95 21.62
CA LYS A 637 5.09 45.57 22.93
C LYS A 637 4.20 46.81 23.07
N LYS A 638 4.12 47.65 22.04
CA LYS A 638 3.16 48.78 21.98
C LYS A 638 1.70 48.31 22.06
N ALA A 639 1.40 47.11 21.57
CA ALA A 639 0.08 46.51 21.65
C ALA A 639 -0.24 45.84 23.00
N GLY A 640 0.68 45.90 23.99
CA GLY A 640 0.49 45.38 25.34
C GLY A 640 1.09 43.99 25.60
N PHE A 641 1.94 43.48 24.71
CA PHE A 641 2.70 42.25 24.96
C PHE A 641 3.80 42.49 26.01
N VAL A 642 3.87 41.62 27.02
CA VAL A 642 4.92 41.61 28.04
C VAL A 642 5.76 40.33 27.86
N PRO A 643 7.08 40.43 27.61
CA PRO A 643 7.96 39.27 27.51
C PRO A 643 7.99 38.45 28.80
N ASP A 644 7.93 37.12 28.68
CA ASP A 644 8.03 36.21 29.82
C ASP A 644 9.49 35.94 30.17
N LEU A 645 10.11 36.89 30.88
CA LEU A 645 11.52 36.79 31.29
C LEU A 645 11.78 35.59 32.23
N GLN A 646 10.76 35.09 32.94
CA GLN A 646 10.86 33.90 33.79
C GLN A 646 11.03 32.62 32.97
N SER A 647 10.65 32.62 31.69
CA SER A 647 10.87 31.49 30.78
C SER A 647 12.32 31.36 30.29
N VAL A 648 13.14 32.40 30.50
CA VAL A 648 14.57 32.39 30.15
C VAL A 648 15.38 31.90 31.35
N LEU A 649 15.69 30.61 31.36
CA LEU A 649 16.38 29.92 32.44
C LEU A 649 17.91 30.11 32.38
N HIS A 650 18.35 31.33 32.04
CA HIS A 650 19.74 31.76 32.06
C HIS A 650 19.93 32.83 33.13
N ASP A 651 20.98 32.68 33.93
CA ASP A 651 21.39 33.67 34.93
C ASP A 651 22.12 34.83 34.25
N VAL A 652 21.34 35.65 33.55
CA VAL A 652 21.75 36.85 32.84
C VAL A 652 20.79 37.99 33.19
N ASP A 653 21.19 39.22 32.89
CA ASP A 653 20.36 40.40 33.10
C ASP A 653 19.10 40.39 32.23
N ASP A 654 18.08 41.11 32.69
CA ASP A 654 16.75 41.08 32.07
C ASP A 654 16.75 41.65 30.65
N GLU A 655 17.68 42.55 30.33
CA GLU A 655 17.89 43.10 28.98
C GLU A 655 18.35 42.01 28.00
N LEU A 656 19.34 41.18 28.38
CA LEU A 656 19.83 40.09 27.54
C LEU A 656 18.81 38.95 27.44
N LYS A 657 18.06 38.65 28.52
CA LYS A 657 16.93 37.71 28.46
C LYS A 657 15.91 38.13 27.40
N GLU A 658 15.59 39.42 27.36
CA GLU A 658 14.64 39.94 26.37
C GLU A 658 15.17 39.85 24.93
N GLU A 659 16.46 40.15 24.72
CA GLU A 659 17.12 40.01 23.42
C GLU A 659 17.06 38.55 22.93
N MET A 660 17.33 37.58 23.81
CA MET A 660 17.25 36.16 23.48
C MET A 660 15.82 35.75 23.07
N LEU A 661 14.81 36.19 23.80
CA LEU A 661 13.41 35.91 23.45
C LEU A 661 13.04 36.49 22.09
N SER A 662 13.48 37.71 21.78
CA SER A 662 13.17 38.39 20.52
C SER A 662 13.69 37.63 19.29
N ARG A 663 14.78 36.85 19.45
CA ARG A 663 15.47 36.11 18.37
C ARG A 663 15.04 34.65 18.22
N HIS A 664 13.98 34.21 18.90
CA HIS A 664 13.46 32.86 18.72
C HIS A 664 13.10 32.57 17.24
N SER A 665 13.43 31.37 16.76
CA SER A 665 13.34 31.02 15.34
C SER A 665 11.93 31.15 14.75
N GLU A 666 10.89 30.97 15.57
CA GLU A 666 9.49 31.18 15.23
C GLU A 666 9.24 32.62 14.77
N LYS A 667 9.76 33.59 15.53
CA LYS A 667 9.62 35.02 15.25
C LYS A 667 10.38 35.41 13.99
N LEU A 668 11.57 34.84 13.77
CA LEU A 668 12.34 35.03 12.53
C LEU A 668 11.61 34.47 11.30
N ALA A 669 11.04 33.27 11.41
CA ALA A 669 10.28 32.66 10.32
C ALA A 669 9.01 33.47 9.97
N ILE A 670 8.31 34.01 10.99
CA ILE A 670 7.16 34.89 10.78
C ILE A 670 7.60 36.22 10.15
N ALA A 671 8.68 36.82 10.62
CA ALA A 671 9.23 38.06 10.06
C ALA A 671 9.57 37.90 8.56
N PHE A 672 10.20 36.79 8.18
CA PHE A 672 10.42 36.45 6.77
C PHE A 672 9.10 36.25 6.02
N GLY A 673 8.13 35.53 6.60
CA GLY A 673 6.81 35.33 6.01
C GLY A 673 6.09 36.64 5.71
N LEU A 674 6.15 37.60 6.64
CA LEU A 674 5.58 38.94 6.49
C LEU A 674 6.25 39.71 5.35
N LEU A 675 7.58 39.63 5.23
CA LEU A 675 8.34 40.28 4.15
C LEU A 675 8.08 39.67 2.77
N ALA A 676 7.96 38.34 2.70
CA ALA A 676 8.01 37.61 1.44
C ALA A 676 6.63 37.38 0.80
N THR A 677 5.53 37.72 1.48
CA THR A 677 4.16 37.43 1.03
C THR A 677 3.22 38.67 1.09
N PRO A 678 2.27 38.82 0.14
CA PRO A 678 1.35 39.98 0.08
C PRO A 678 0.34 40.00 1.23
N GLU A 679 0.00 41.18 1.75
CA GLU A 679 -0.97 41.41 2.83
C GLU A 679 -2.23 40.52 2.75
N GLY A 680 -2.72 40.07 3.90
CA GLY A 680 -3.84 39.13 3.99
C GLY A 680 -3.49 37.64 3.75
N THR A 681 -2.29 37.31 3.25
CA THR A 681 -1.87 35.90 3.13
C THR A 681 -1.69 35.24 4.52
N THR A 682 -2.35 34.10 4.76
CA THR A 682 -2.12 33.25 5.96
C THR A 682 -0.68 32.75 6.01
N LEU A 683 0.03 33.03 7.10
CA LEU A 683 1.39 32.55 7.32
C LEU A 683 1.36 31.15 7.96
N ARG A 684 2.15 30.23 7.42
CA ARG A 684 2.32 28.87 7.97
C ARG A 684 3.76 28.68 8.37
N VAL A 685 3.99 28.46 9.66
CA VAL A 685 5.31 28.23 10.23
C VAL A 685 5.30 26.88 10.93
N MET A 686 6.36 26.12 10.72
CA MET A 686 6.61 24.84 11.37
C MET A 686 7.79 25.00 12.32
N LYS A 687 7.81 24.28 13.42
CA LYS A 687 8.87 24.26 14.42
C LYS A 687 9.23 22.82 14.75
N ASN A 688 10.51 22.48 14.89
CA ASN A 688 10.93 21.11 15.22
C ASN A 688 10.77 20.74 16.71
N LEU A 689 10.68 21.74 17.59
CA LEU A 689 10.51 21.60 19.04
C LEU A 689 9.18 22.22 19.49
N ARG A 690 8.76 21.95 20.73
CA ARG A 690 7.58 22.60 21.30
C ARG A 690 7.78 24.10 21.42
N VAL A 691 6.81 24.88 20.96
CA VAL A 691 6.84 26.34 21.05
C VAL A 691 6.72 26.78 22.51
N CYS A 692 7.57 27.71 22.95
CA CYS A 692 7.53 28.22 24.32
C CYS A 692 6.32 29.15 24.54
N ASN A 693 5.92 29.33 25.81
CA ASN A 693 4.77 30.16 26.19
C ASN A 693 4.93 31.62 25.73
N ASP A 694 6.15 32.17 25.81
CA ASP A 694 6.47 33.51 25.31
C ASP A 694 6.17 33.63 23.81
N CYS A 695 6.73 32.73 22.99
CA CYS A 695 6.47 32.70 21.55
C CYS A 695 4.99 32.54 21.24
N HIS A 696 4.31 31.63 21.94
CA HIS A 696 2.88 31.41 21.75
C HIS A 696 2.06 32.68 22.02
N THR A 697 2.38 33.42 23.08
CA THR A 697 1.72 34.69 23.40
C THR A 697 2.11 35.79 22.41
N ALA A 698 3.40 35.94 22.10
CA ALA A 698 3.91 36.91 21.14
C ALA A 698 3.22 36.76 19.79
N ILE A 699 3.03 35.54 19.29
CA ILE A 699 2.43 35.28 17.98
C ILE A 699 0.96 35.69 17.92
N LYS A 700 0.21 35.60 19.02
CA LYS A 700 -1.15 36.17 19.09
C LYS A 700 -1.13 37.67 18.85
N PHE A 701 -0.20 38.38 19.51
CA PHE A 701 -0.03 39.81 19.28
C PHE A 701 0.48 40.11 17.88
N ILE A 702 1.41 39.33 17.34
CA ILE A 702 1.91 39.50 15.97
C ILE A 702 0.76 39.34 14.96
N SER A 703 -0.07 38.31 15.11
CA SER A 703 -1.23 38.06 14.26
C SER A 703 -2.22 39.24 14.31
N LYS A 704 -2.48 39.79 15.51
CA LYS A 704 -3.35 40.94 15.71
C LYS A 704 -2.77 42.23 15.10
N VAL A 705 -1.49 42.50 15.33
CA VAL A 705 -0.80 43.73 14.87
C VAL A 705 -0.59 43.73 13.36
N ALA A 706 -0.24 42.58 12.79
CA ALA A 706 0.01 42.42 11.36
C ALA A 706 -1.27 42.17 10.54
N ASP A 707 -2.44 42.12 11.20
CA ASP A 707 -3.75 41.80 10.61
C ASP A 707 -3.73 40.55 9.71
N ARG A 708 -3.13 39.46 10.22
CA ARG A 708 -2.89 38.24 9.46
C ARG A 708 -3.10 36.99 10.30
N GLU A 709 -3.73 35.98 9.70
CA GLU A 709 -3.81 34.64 10.27
C GLU A 709 -2.42 33.98 10.27
N ILE A 710 -2.01 33.46 11.44
CA ILE A 710 -0.75 32.75 11.60
C ILE A 710 -1.05 31.35 12.14
N ILE A 711 -0.59 30.33 11.40
CA ILE A 711 -0.68 28.93 11.80
C ILE A 711 0.73 28.48 12.17
N LEU A 712 0.94 28.15 13.43
CA LEU A 712 2.19 27.59 13.93
C LEU A 712 1.99 26.13 14.33
N ARG A 713 2.91 25.26 13.88
CA ARG A 713 2.86 23.83 14.14
C ARG A 713 4.15 23.29 14.72
N ASP A 714 3.99 22.42 15.72
CA ASP A 714 5.08 21.60 16.26
C ASP A 714 5.19 20.33 15.40
N ALA A 715 6.31 20.20 14.70
CA ALA A 715 6.73 19.02 13.97
C ALA A 715 7.58 18.15 14.89
N THR A 716 6.96 17.22 15.60
CA THR A 716 7.68 16.11 16.23
C THR A 716 8.15 15.15 15.13
N ARG A 717 9.32 15.43 14.54
CA ARG A 717 9.95 14.52 13.58
C ARG A 717 10.64 13.40 14.36
N SER A 718 10.07 12.20 14.30
CA SER A 718 10.81 10.95 14.57
C SER A 718 11.85 10.75 13.46
N ASN A 719 13.00 11.42 13.57
CA ASN A 719 14.20 11.10 12.80
C ASN A 719 15.32 10.73 13.79
N ARG A 720 15.36 9.46 14.20
CA ARG A 720 16.59 8.92 14.78
C ARG A 720 17.62 8.82 13.67
N SER A 721 18.80 9.35 13.95
CA SER A 721 20.03 9.13 13.18
C SER A 721 20.20 7.66 12.82
N ARG A 722 20.65 7.38 11.59
CA ARG A 722 21.22 6.11 11.12
C ARG A 722 21.63 5.16 12.26
N ARG A 723 20.78 4.20 12.62
CA ARG A 723 21.15 2.83 13.03
C ARG A 723 19.91 1.95 13.26
N ARG A 724 19.90 0.85 12.51
CA ARG A 724 19.16 -0.43 12.58
C ARG A 724 17.91 -0.52 13.46
N GLY A 725 16.80 -0.83 12.78
CA GLY A 725 15.92 -1.96 13.11
C GLY A 725 14.98 -1.77 14.31
N GLY A 726 13.75 -1.37 14.03
CA GLY A 726 12.65 -1.41 14.99
C GLY A 726 11.43 -0.66 14.46
N SER A 727 10.43 -1.40 13.99
CA SER A 727 9.09 -0.87 13.71
C SER A 727 8.42 -0.54 15.05
N MET A 728 8.24 0.74 15.33
CA MET A 728 7.27 1.20 16.32
C MET A 728 6.41 2.28 15.68
N VAL A 729 5.10 2.02 15.61
CA VAL A 729 4.10 3.03 15.26
C VAL A 729 4.02 3.99 16.45
N HIS A 730 4.74 5.11 16.36
CA HIS A 730 4.70 6.14 17.39
C HIS A 730 3.49 7.05 17.15
N THR A 731 2.52 7.04 18.08
CA THR A 731 1.50 8.08 18.18
C THR A 731 2.15 9.38 18.64
N CYS A 732 2.45 10.26 17.68
CA CYS A 732 3.06 11.56 17.92
C CYS A 732 2.00 12.59 18.37
N GLN A 733 2.17 13.19 19.55
CA GLN A 733 1.41 14.37 19.96
C GLN A 733 1.83 15.58 19.11
N GLN A 734 1.12 15.83 18.00
CA GLN A 734 1.24 17.06 17.21
C GLN A 734 0.33 18.13 17.82
N HIS A 735 0.91 19.20 18.36
CA HIS A 735 0.15 20.39 18.76
C HIS A 735 0.08 21.38 17.59
N THR A 736 -1.13 21.75 17.16
CA THR A 736 -1.36 22.82 16.18
C THR A 736 -1.97 24.02 16.90
N ALA A 737 -1.29 25.17 16.85
CA ALA A 737 -1.85 26.43 17.32
C ALA A 737 -2.28 27.26 16.11
N VAL A 738 -3.60 27.46 15.96
CA VAL A 738 -4.17 28.36 14.97
C VAL A 738 -4.47 29.69 15.67
N PHE A 739 -3.85 30.77 15.22
CA PHE A 739 -4.11 32.11 15.74
C PHE A 739 -4.97 32.87 14.72
N GLN A 740 -6.26 32.98 15.03
CA GLN A 740 -7.26 33.71 14.26
C GLN A 740 -7.79 34.93 15.03
N MET A 741 -8.26 35.94 14.30
CA MET A 741 -9.10 36.99 14.86
C MET A 741 -10.41 36.38 15.34
N ASP A 742 -10.54 36.18 16.65
CA ASP A 742 -11.85 36.01 17.26
C ASP A 742 -12.32 37.41 17.70
N ARG A 743 -13.14 38.07 16.87
CA ARG A 743 -13.69 39.41 17.18
C ARG A 743 -14.61 39.39 18.42
N ASN A 744 -14.93 38.22 19.00
CA ASN A 744 -15.88 38.10 20.10
C ASN A 744 -15.54 37.10 21.23
N LYS A 745 -14.30 36.58 21.35
CA LYS A 745 -13.93 35.73 22.50
C LYS A 745 -12.53 36.02 23.04
N VAL A 746 -12.43 37.08 23.83
CA VAL A 746 -11.44 37.13 24.93
C VAL A 746 -12.12 36.55 26.16
N ALA A 747 -12.16 35.22 26.26
CA ALA A 747 -12.53 34.53 27.49
C ALA A 747 -11.31 33.71 27.95
N TRP A 748 -10.62 34.26 28.94
CA TRP A 748 -9.56 33.60 29.69
C TRP A 748 -10.13 32.38 30.45
N PRO A 749 -9.39 31.26 30.59
CA PRO A 749 -9.33 30.61 31.88
C PRO A 749 -8.37 31.45 32.72
N ILE A 750 -8.92 32.40 33.46
CA ILE A 750 -8.28 32.90 34.68
C ILE A 750 -8.18 31.67 35.58
N LEU A 751 -6.97 31.31 35.99
CA LEU A 751 -6.74 30.59 37.23
C LEU A 751 -7.45 31.40 38.32
N VAL A 752 -8.64 30.97 38.72
CA VAL A 752 -9.28 31.49 39.93
C VAL A 752 -8.47 30.91 41.09
N PRO A 753 -7.89 31.73 41.98
CA PRO A 753 -7.34 31.22 43.22
C PRO A 753 -8.50 30.86 44.15
N GLY A 754 -8.56 29.59 44.53
CA GLY A 754 -9.41 29.05 45.58
C GLY A 754 -8.66 27.95 46.29
#